data_AF-A0A284S2Z5-F1
#
_entry.id   AF-A0A284S2Z5-F1
#
_cell.length_a   1.000
_cell.length_b   1.000
_cell.length_c   1.000
_cell.angle_alpha   90.00
_cell.angle_beta   90.00
_cell.angle_gamma   90.00
#
_symmetry.space_group_name_H-M   'P 1'
#
loop_
_entity.id
_entity.type
_entity.pdbx_description
1 polymer ?
#
loop_
_entity_poly.entity_id
_entity_poly.type
_entity_poly.pdbx_seq_one_letter_code
_entity_poly.pdbx_strand_id
1 'polypeptide(L)'
;MAYVRTNKSDFDPRLAAILPDYSHAPPDARIVELLRTNALPTIFERKNLEATLTELPDRVAELDSLIRATTSLLDHLIKDRDQALVNHANAKNILSASRRLSPEVLTEIFIWCWALYGRRDPPLEPRGIAWTLTHVSRKWREVSIATPSIWSTIRLDFLHDDHLAGSHVHEAAFMLGRRLDRARPHDLDVTIRLDDDISTHPACVVLLPSVRYWKSLDVWGMPSDLRFLSPCRGFFDRLETAQMLQWHDEVSESMDIFALAPRLRSFTKSTASPMLLPANLIELCDFSLFNADTYATLRKLVNIEILSLLCSSYSSALPQIQLPRLSRLELTINLRSIGAAFLTYNHFDVPSLTHLQITLSGLSRWHPTIPPHVFQPISSSTATSLILIFPPSGSLRKNSAYDIEQDLLSYCRLPNLRCLTVEECPNINLLLGALSIRPGKDVIFPKMSELDIDGSSSMDGGLDMHILVELVQSRRDKGALREMKFVWQGGLVNDDAGTCTRWKQLCAPGAGIQISASIEDELIIIMQSCPLLMLCPKCLPTFTEDSDSCLVPPIVDAYLKTNNAPLDLEIVDIRDSLQNLRQSLVQVDEEIKLLSETLEKLKTRRTDISKAISKHRGVLSPIRRLPPEMLSKIFVRANDGCYAVFDTSYGPWALSHVIRQWRAAALAGPGCLWANPYITIDIDSCYKSDPTSLV
;
A
#
# COMPACT_ATOMS: atom_id res chain seq x y z
N MET A 1 -2.31 24.83 71.91
CA MET A 1 -3.07 24.66 70.65
C MET A 1 -4.03 23.49 70.82
N ALA A 2 -5.26 23.60 70.34
CA ALA A 2 -6.19 22.48 70.29
C ALA A 2 -5.75 21.53 69.15
N TYR A 3 -5.35 20.31 69.51
CA TYR A 3 -5.11 19.25 68.55
C TYR A 3 -6.45 18.78 68.00
N VAL A 4 -6.55 18.63 66.68
CA VAL A 4 -7.73 18.01 66.06
C VAL A 4 -7.39 16.55 65.82
N ARG A 5 -8.25 15.61 66.22
CA ARG A 5 -8.04 14.19 65.91
C ARG A 5 -8.01 14.03 64.39
N THR A 6 -6.99 13.37 63.84
CA THR A 6 -7.00 13.05 62.40
C THR A 6 -8.18 12.16 62.11
N ASN A 7 -9.02 12.58 61.18
CA ASN A 7 -10.11 11.73 60.70
C ASN A 7 -9.51 10.66 59.79
N LYS A 8 -9.18 9.51 60.37
CA LYS A 8 -8.56 8.38 59.65
C LYS A 8 -9.46 7.80 58.54
N SER A 9 -10.76 8.13 58.53
CA SER A 9 -11.69 7.77 57.44
C SER A 9 -11.45 8.53 56.15
N ASP A 10 -10.70 9.64 56.19
CA ASP A 10 -10.39 10.45 54.99
C ASP A 10 -9.18 9.88 54.22
N PHE A 11 -8.66 8.74 54.67
CA PHE A 11 -7.53 8.00 54.12
C PHE A 11 -7.93 6.53 53.93
N ASP A 12 -7.31 5.87 52.96
CA ASP A 12 -7.56 4.46 52.71
C ASP A 12 -7.15 3.59 53.91
N PRO A 13 -7.97 2.60 54.31
CA PRO A 13 -7.73 1.76 55.49
C PRO A 13 -6.40 1.02 55.46
N ARG A 14 -5.83 0.72 54.29
CA ARG A 14 -4.51 0.06 54.16
C ARG A 14 -3.35 0.95 54.61
N LEU A 15 -3.50 2.27 54.52
CA LEU A 15 -2.49 3.26 54.91
C LEU A 15 -2.81 3.94 56.26
N ALA A 16 -4.00 3.69 56.83
CA ALA A 16 -4.44 4.25 58.10
C ALA A 16 -3.54 3.87 59.30
N ALA A 17 -2.81 2.75 59.20
CA ALA A 17 -1.85 2.30 60.22
C ALA A 17 -0.57 3.16 60.29
N ILE A 18 -0.23 3.87 59.22
CA ILE A 18 1.01 4.63 59.07
C ILE A 18 0.82 6.12 59.44
N LEU A 19 -0.44 6.57 59.63
CA LEU A 19 -0.79 7.96 59.89
C LEU A 19 -0.85 8.30 61.39
N PRO A 20 -0.25 9.42 61.84
CA PRO A 20 -0.33 9.87 63.24
C PRO A 20 -1.76 10.31 63.62
N ASP A 21 -2.18 10.04 64.86
CA ASP A 21 -3.57 10.19 65.39
C ASP A 21 -4.08 11.64 65.56
N TYR A 22 -3.23 12.63 65.32
CA TYR A 22 -3.52 14.05 65.53
C TYR A 22 -3.20 14.86 64.28
N SER A 23 -3.92 15.96 64.05
CA SER A 23 -3.74 16.98 63.01
C SER A 23 -3.60 18.36 63.68
N HIS A 24 -2.85 19.26 63.03
CA HIS A 24 -2.67 20.62 63.54
C HIS A 24 -3.83 21.51 63.10
N ALA A 25 -4.47 22.17 64.07
CA ALA A 25 -5.46 23.21 63.80
C ALA A 25 -4.81 24.42 63.08
N PRO A 26 -5.57 25.20 62.30
CA PRO A 26 -5.11 26.47 61.75
C PRO A 26 -4.52 27.38 62.84
N PRO A 27 -3.60 28.31 62.49
CA PRO A 27 -2.88 29.13 63.46
C PRO A 27 -3.87 29.85 64.37
N ASP A 28 -3.68 29.68 65.69
CA ASP A 28 -4.52 30.22 66.75
C ASP A 28 -4.86 31.70 66.49
N ALA A 29 -6.13 32.08 66.61
CA ALA A 29 -6.61 33.44 66.35
C ALA A 29 -5.81 34.46 67.18
N ARG A 30 -5.38 34.09 68.39
CA ARG A 30 -4.53 34.92 69.24
C ARG A 30 -3.12 35.10 68.68
N ILE A 31 -2.54 34.10 68.03
CA ILE A 31 -1.23 34.21 67.35
C ILE A 31 -1.34 35.08 66.10
N VAL A 32 -2.44 34.97 65.35
CA VAL A 32 -2.70 35.84 64.20
C VAL A 32 -2.87 37.30 64.64
N GLU A 33 -3.58 37.54 65.75
CA GLU A 33 -3.73 38.86 66.37
C GLU A 33 -2.39 39.41 66.88
N LEU A 34 -1.58 38.61 67.58
CA LEU A 34 -0.24 38.99 68.02
C LEU A 34 0.72 39.23 66.85
N LEU A 35 0.51 38.62 65.68
CA LEU A 35 1.31 38.96 64.50
C LEU A 35 0.87 40.28 63.88
N ARG A 36 -0.42 40.62 63.93
CA ARG A 36 -1.00 41.87 63.40
C ARG A 36 -0.79 43.07 64.32
N THR A 37 -0.84 42.85 65.63
CA THR A 37 -0.63 43.84 66.69
C THR A 37 0.76 43.61 67.27
N ASN A 38 1.62 44.63 67.37
CA ASN A 38 2.95 44.46 68.00
C ASN A 38 2.86 44.31 69.54
N ALA A 39 1.75 43.77 70.05
CA ALA A 39 1.55 43.52 71.47
C ALA A 39 2.52 42.43 71.95
N LEU A 40 3.07 42.63 73.14
CA LEU A 40 3.94 41.65 73.77
C LEU A 40 3.11 40.42 74.17
N PRO A 41 3.57 39.20 73.87
CA PRO A 41 2.95 38.00 74.43
C PRO A 41 3.12 38.02 75.95
N THR A 42 2.09 37.61 76.67
CA THR A 42 2.13 37.40 78.12
C THR A 42 3.19 36.36 78.48
N ILE A 43 3.64 36.36 79.73
CA ILE A 43 4.66 35.41 80.23
C ILE A 43 4.22 33.96 80.04
N PHE A 44 2.92 33.69 80.24
CA PHE A 44 2.32 32.38 80.04
C PHE A 44 2.23 32.00 78.56
N GLU A 45 1.77 32.91 77.68
CA GLU A 45 1.75 32.70 76.23
C GLU A 45 3.17 32.43 75.70
N ARG A 46 4.17 33.19 76.17
CA ARG A 46 5.57 33.02 75.78
C ARG A 46 6.12 31.64 76.16
N LYS A 47 5.92 31.21 77.40
CA LYS A 47 6.37 29.88 77.86
C LYS A 47 5.74 28.76 77.04
N ASN A 48 4.46 28.91 76.68
CA ASN A 48 3.74 27.95 75.84
C ASN A 48 4.27 27.93 74.40
N LEU A 49 4.56 29.10 73.81
CA LEU A 49 5.16 29.23 72.48
C LEU A 49 6.58 28.66 72.42
N GLU A 50 7.40 28.88 73.45
CA GLU A 50 8.77 28.34 73.57
C GLU A 50 8.75 26.81 73.71
N ALA A 51 7.87 26.25 74.54
CA ALA A 51 7.68 24.80 74.64
C ALA A 51 7.24 24.19 73.29
N THR A 52 6.31 24.83 72.60
CA THR A 52 5.80 24.40 71.29
C THR A 52 6.90 24.42 70.22
N LEU A 53 7.77 25.45 70.21
CA LEU A 53 8.91 25.54 69.29
C LEU A 53 9.97 24.47 69.52
N THR A 54 10.00 23.85 70.71
CA THR A 54 10.93 22.76 71.03
C THR A 54 10.43 21.42 70.51
N GLU A 55 9.11 21.20 70.49
CA GLU A 55 8.48 19.94 70.08
C GLU A 55 8.17 19.84 68.57
N LEU A 56 7.93 20.98 67.91
CA LEU A 56 7.60 21.04 66.47
C LEU A 56 8.67 20.48 65.51
N PRO A 57 9.99 20.67 65.73
CA PRO A 57 11.04 20.15 64.84
C PRO A 57 11.08 18.62 64.76
N ASP A 58 10.96 17.92 65.89
CA ASP A 58 10.98 16.45 65.93
C ASP A 58 9.80 15.85 65.15
N ARG A 59 8.64 16.51 65.21
CA ARG A 59 7.44 16.13 64.45
C ARG A 59 7.56 16.41 62.95
N VAL A 60 8.29 17.46 62.56
CA VAL A 60 8.63 17.69 61.14
C VAL A 60 9.57 16.58 60.65
N ALA A 61 10.53 16.16 61.46
CA ALA A 61 11.44 15.05 61.11
C ALA A 61 10.68 13.71 60.96
N GLU A 62 9.69 13.44 61.81
CA GLU A 62 8.80 12.27 61.69
C GLU A 62 8.00 12.31 60.38
N LEU A 63 7.36 13.44 60.05
CA LEU A 63 6.64 13.61 58.78
C LEU A 63 7.57 13.52 57.57
N ASP A 64 8.78 14.08 57.63
CA ASP A 64 9.78 13.96 56.56
C ASP A 64 10.27 12.50 56.41
N SER A 65 10.30 11.71 57.49
CA SER A 65 10.58 10.26 57.44
C SER A 65 9.46 9.48 56.74
N LEU A 66 8.21 9.77 57.10
CA LEU A 66 7.03 9.15 56.46
C LEU A 66 6.93 9.54 54.98
N ILE A 67 7.16 10.82 54.63
CA ILE A 67 7.21 11.26 53.23
C ILE A 67 8.26 10.47 52.45
N ARG A 68 9.47 10.26 53.02
CA ARG A 68 10.53 9.47 52.37
C ARG A 68 10.13 8.01 52.18
N ALA A 69 9.55 7.36 53.18
CA ALA A 69 9.10 5.97 53.09
C ALA A 69 8.00 5.79 52.03
N THR A 70 6.98 6.66 52.02
CA THR A 70 5.89 6.64 51.03
C THR A 70 6.41 6.91 49.62
N THR A 71 7.37 7.83 49.45
CA THR A 71 8.00 8.12 48.15
C THR A 71 8.76 6.90 47.63
N SER A 72 9.54 6.23 48.50
CA SER A 72 10.29 5.04 48.10
C SER A 72 9.39 3.87 47.71
N LEU A 73 8.25 3.70 48.38
CA LEU A 73 7.26 2.67 48.03
C LEU A 73 6.57 3.00 46.70
N LEU A 74 6.21 4.27 46.48
CA LEU A 74 5.64 4.74 45.23
C LEU A 74 6.61 4.51 44.05
N ASP A 75 7.90 4.83 44.22
CA ASP A 75 8.92 4.61 43.20
C ASP A 75 9.09 3.11 42.87
N HIS A 76 8.99 2.25 43.88
CA HIS A 76 9.04 0.80 43.69
C HIS A 76 7.84 0.30 42.87
N LEU A 77 6.62 0.70 43.23
CA LEU A 77 5.41 0.28 42.53
C LEU A 77 5.35 0.83 41.09
N ILE A 78 5.79 2.07 40.86
CA ILE A 78 5.92 2.63 39.50
C ILE A 78 6.86 1.78 38.65
N LYS A 79 8.02 1.40 39.20
CA LYS A 79 8.98 0.54 38.51
C LYS A 79 8.40 -0.84 38.20
N ASP A 80 7.67 -1.42 39.14
CA ASP A 80 7.03 -2.73 38.96
C ASP A 80 5.94 -2.69 37.88
N ARG A 81 5.09 -1.66 37.89
CA ARG A 81 4.10 -1.39 36.84
C ARG A 81 4.74 -1.28 35.46
N ASP A 82 5.78 -0.45 35.33
CA ASP A 82 6.46 -0.23 34.05
C ASP A 82 7.04 -1.54 33.50
N GLN A 83 7.57 -2.39 34.38
CA GLN A 83 8.06 -3.71 34.01
C GLN A 83 6.93 -4.66 33.59
N ALA A 84 5.79 -4.67 34.31
CA ALA A 84 4.63 -5.47 33.95
C ALA A 84 4.05 -5.08 32.56
N LEU A 85 4.08 -3.79 32.21
CA LEU A 85 3.70 -3.32 30.86
C LEU A 85 4.63 -3.85 29.76
N VAL A 86 5.95 -3.84 29.99
CA VAL A 86 6.94 -4.41 29.07
C VAL A 86 6.68 -5.91 28.86
N ASN A 87 6.43 -6.64 29.94
CA ASN A 87 6.13 -8.07 29.89
C ASN A 87 4.84 -8.36 29.12
N HIS A 88 3.82 -7.52 29.33
CA HIS A 88 2.57 -7.60 28.60
C HIS A 88 2.76 -7.48 27.08
N ALA A 89 3.54 -6.47 26.65
CA ALA A 89 3.86 -6.26 25.24
C ALA A 89 4.66 -7.44 24.64
N ASN A 90 5.64 -7.94 25.39
CA ASN A 90 6.47 -9.08 24.99
C ASN A 90 5.66 -10.34 24.75
N ALA A 91 4.81 -10.73 25.69
CA ALA A 91 3.98 -11.93 25.54
C ALA A 91 2.92 -11.78 24.43
N LYS A 92 2.37 -10.56 24.21
CA LYS A 92 1.51 -10.28 23.04
C LYS A 92 2.25 -10.49 21.71
N ASN A 93 3.51 -10.07 21.62
CA ASN A 93 4.33 -10.27 20.42
C ASN A 93 4.65 -11.75 20.18
N ILE A 94 4.94 -12.52 21.23
CA ILE A 94 5.21 -13.97 21.14
C ILE A 94 3.97 -14.73 20.64
N LEU A 95 2.77 -14.34 21.10
CA LEU A 95 1.51 -14.97 20.71
C LEU A 95 0.94 -14.47 19.36
N SER A 96 1.67 -13.62 18.64
CA SER A 96 1.18 -13.06 17.37
C SER A 96 0.99 -14.13 16.29
N ALA A 97 -0.05 -13.95 15.46
CA ALA A 97 -0.37 -14.87 14.36
C ALA A 97 0.78 -15.02 13.35
N SER A 98 1.62 -14.00 13.19
CA SER A 98 2.78 -14.01 12.29
C SER A 98 3.85 -15.04 12.69
N ARG A 99 3.90 -15.45 13.96
CA ARG A 99 4.81 -16.53 14.41
C ARG A 99 4.26 -17.93 14.15
N ARG A 100 2.93 -18.09 14.11
CA ARG A 100 2.22 -19.37 13.93
C ARG A 100 2.19 -19.90 12.50
N LEU A 101 2.29 -19.03 11.50
CA LEU A 101 2.29 -19.45 10.09
C LEU A 101 3.52 -20.29 9.78
N SER A 102 3.33 -21.49 9.23
CA SER A 102 4.45 -22.33 8.80
C SER A 102 5.16 -21.71 7.58
N PRO A 103 6.45 -22.05 7.33
CA PRO A 103 7.16 -21.61 6.14
C PRO A 103 6.43 -21.90 4.83
N GLU A 104 5.77 -23.06 4.73
CA GLU A 104 5.06 -23.51 3.53
C GLU A 104 3.85 -22.62 3.24
N VAL A 105 3.06 -22.29 4.27
CA VAL A 105 1.92 -21.38 4.11
C VAL A 105 2.39 -19.97 3.74
N LEU A 106 3.52 -19.51 4.31
CA LEU A 106 4.12 -18.24 3.94
C LEU A 106 4.60 -18.24 2.47
N THR A 107 5.21 -19.32 2.00
CA THR A 107 5.62 -19.48 0.59
C THR A 107 4.41 -19.35 -0.33
N GLU A 108 3.31 -20.05 -0.05
CA GLU A 108 2.08 -19.93 -0.85
C GLU A 108 1.54 -18.50 -0.85
N ILE A 109 1.45 -17.86 0.34
CA ILE A 109 1.03 -16.45 0.44
C ILE A 109 1.93 -15.56 -0.41
N PHE A 110 3.26 -15.75 -0.38
CA PHE A 110 4.20 -14.93 -1.13
C PHE A 110 4.06 -15.12 -2.64
N ILE A 111 3.81 -16.35 -3.10
CA ILE A 111 3.52 -16.64 -4.51
C ILE A 111 2.24 -15.90 -4.95
N TRP A 112 1.18 -15.92 -4.14
CA TRP A 112 -0.05 -15.19 -4.43
C TRP A 112 0.14 -13.67 -4.41
N CYS A 113 0.87 -13.13 -3.42
CA CYS A 113 1.21 -11.71 -3.36
C CYS A 113 2.01 -11.28 -4.61
N TRP A 114 2.96 -12.11 -5.05
CA TRP A 114 3.72 -11.86 -6.27
C TRP A 114 2.82 -11.90 -7.51
N ALA A 115 1.92 -12.89 -7.63
CA ALA A 115 1.02 -13.03 -8.76
C ALA A 115 0.06 -11.83 -8.91
N LEU A 116 -0.46 -11.31 -7.80
CA LEU A 116 -1.43 -10.20 -7.79
C LEU A 116 -0.78 -8.83 -7.97
N TYR A 117 0.36 -8.59 -7.31
CA TYR A 117 0.96 -7.25 -7.20
C TYR A 117 2.32 -7.15 -7.89
N GLY A 118 3.13 -8.21 -7.83
CA GLY A 118 4.49 -8.22 -8.37
C GLY A 118 4.59 -8.04 -9.89
N ARG A 119 3.53 -8.38 -10.63
CA ARG A 119 3.46 -8.11 -12.08
C ARG A 119 3.23 -6.64 -12.42
N ARG A 120 3.02 -5.72 -11.46
CA ARG A 120 2.83 -4.29 -11.74
C ARG A 120 3.97 -3.40 -11.24
N ASP A 121 4.77 -3.90 -10.30
CA ASP A 121 5.87 -3.13 -9.70
C ASP A 121 7.14 -3.15 -10.59
N PRO A 122 7.88 -2.03 -10.67
CA PRO A 122 9.26 -2.04 -11.18
C PRO A 122 10.11 -2.96 -10.30
N PRO A 123 10.70 -4.04 -10.82
CA PRO A 123 11.25 -5.11 -9.99
C PRO A 123 12.58 -4.78 -9.31
N LEU A 124 13.24 -3.69 -9.70
CA LEU A 124 14.47 -3.21 -9.07
C LEU A 124 14.21 -2.16 -7.99
N GLU A 125 12.97 -1.68 -7.86
CA GLU A 125 12.64 -0.71 -6.83
C GLU A 125 12.65 -1.38 -5.44
N PRO A 126 13.36 -0.80 -4.44
CA PRO A 126 13.43 -1.36 -3.09
C PRO A 126 12.06 -1.51 -2.39
N ARG A 127 11.02 -0.86 -2.92
CA ARG A 127 9.63 -0.93 -2.42
C ARG A 127 8.80 -2.04 -3.05
N GLY A 128 9.29 -2.68 -4.12
CA GLY A 128 8.59 -3.76 -4.80
C GLY A 128 8.26 -4.92 -3.86
N ILE A 129 7.16 -5.63 -4.13
CA ILE A 129 6.61 -6.63 -3.21
C ILE A 129 7.65 -7.68 -2.75
N ALA A 130 8.49 -8.18 -3.66
CA ALA A 130 9.51 -9.18 -3.35
C ALA A 130 10.51 -8.69 -2.29
N TRP A 131 10.91 -7.42 -2.36
CA TRP A 131 11.81 -6.78 -1.39
C TRP A 131 11.08 -6.50 -0.08
N THR A 132 9.87 -5.95 -0.14
CA THR A 132 9.04 -5.64 1.03
C THR A 132 8.81 -6.87 1.91
N LEU A 133 8.58 -8.04 1.31
CA LEU A 133 8.45 -9.31 2.05
C LEU A 133 9.70 -9.64 2.88
N THR A 134 10.90 -9.26 2.42
CA THR A 134 12.15 -9.46 3.16
C THR A 134 12.37 -8.46 4.31
N HIS A 135 11.56 -7.41 4.40
CA HIS A 135 11.69 -6.36 5.41
C HIS A 135 10.74 -6.51 6.60
N VAL A 136 9.75 -7.41 6.55
CA VAL A 136 8.74 -7.58 7.61
C VAL A 136 9.31 -8.22 8.87
N SER A 137 9.95 -9.39 8.76
CA SER A 137 10.52 -10.11 9.90
C SER A 137 11.69 -11.00 9.44
N ARG A 138 12.52 -11.48 10.39
CA ARG A 138 13.59 -12.44 10.06
C ARG A 138 13.02 -13.72 9.42
N LYS A 139 11.89 -14.23 9.92
CA LYS A 139 11.24 -15.42 9.38
C LYS A 139 10.75 -15.20 7.95
N TRP A 140 10.10 -14.06 7.70
CA TRP A 140 9.62 -13.72 6.34
C TRP A 140 10.78 -13.54 5.36
N ARG A 141 11.89 -12.94 5.82
CA ARG A 141 13.13 -12.83 5.04
C ARG A 141 13.69 -14.19 4.66
N GLU A 142 13.79 -15.11 5.61
CA GLU A 142 14.28 -16.47 5.37
C GLU A 142 13.40 -17.20 4.33
N VAL A 143 12.07 -17.18 4.52
CA VAL A 143 11.12 -17.83 3.60
C VAL A 143 11.13 -17.18 2.22
N SER A 144 11.15 -15.85 2.15
CA SER A 144 11.18 -15.09 0.91
C SER A 144 12.45 -15.36 0.11
N ILE A 145 13.62 -15.41 0.76
CA ILE A 145 14.89 -15.77 0.11
C ILE A 145 14.89 -17.25 -0.32
N ALA A 146 14.32 -18.14 0.49
CA ALA A 146 14.21 -19.57 0.18
C ALA A 146 13.13 -19.90 -0.86
N THR A 147 12.45 -18.91 -1.42
CA THR A 147 11.42 -19.08 -2.46
C THR A 147 11.90 -18.44 -3.77
N PRO A 148 12.66 -19.16 -4.63
CA PRO A 148 13.24 -18.57 -5.85
C PRO A 148 12.20 -18.08 -6.87
N SER A 149 10.99 -18.65 -6.88
CA SER A 149 9.93 -18.34 -7.85
C SER A 149 9.39 -16.91 -7.75
N ILE A 150 9.49 -16.24 -6.60
CA ILE A 150 9.10 -14.82 -6.48
C ILE A 150 10.19 -13.87 -7.02
N TRP A 151 11.39 -14.39 -7.30
CA TRP A 151 12.54 -13.64 -7.83
C TRP A 151 12.79 -13.90 -9.32
N SER A 152 12.14 -14.91 -9.91
CA SER A 152 12.42 -15.41 -11.26
C SER A 152 12.04 -14.46 -12.39
N THR A 153 11.03 -13.61 -12.17
CA THR A 153 10.67 -12.57 -13.14
C THR A 153 11.62 -11.38 -13.00
N ILE A 154 12.34 -11.05 -14.06
CA ILE A 154 13.24 -9.90 -14.15
C ILE A 154 12.62 -8.93 -15.16
N ARG A 155 12.46 -7.66 -14.80
CA ARG A 155 12.08 -6.62 -15.77
C ARG A 155 13.01 -5.44 -15.68
N LEU A 156 13.45 -4.97 -16.83
CA LEU A 156 14.35 -3.82 -16.94
C LEU A 156 13.65 -2.84 -17.86
N ASP A 157 13.13 -1.76 -17.30
CA ASP A 157 12.42 -0.71 -18.05
C ASP A 157 13.33 0.53 -18.13
N PHE A 158 14.11 0.64 -19.19
CA PHE A 158 15.04 1.77 -19.36
C PHE A 158 14.36 3.06 -19.81
N LEU A 159 13.05 3.02 -20.11
CA LEU A 159 12.26 4.18 -20.55
C LEU A 159 11.67 4.95 -19.37
N HIS A 160 11.09 4.23 -18.41
CA HIS A 160 10.27 4.83 -17.34
C HIS A 160 10.88 4.67 -15.94
N ASP A 161 11.88 3.81 -15.76
CA ASP A 161 12.50 3.59 -14.45
C ASP A 161 13.67 4.56 -14.24
N ASP A 162 13.44 5.59 -13.43
CA ASP A 162 14.46 6.58 -13.05
C ASP A 162 15.70 5.93 -12.40
N HIS A 163 15.57 4.73 -11.78
CA HIS A 163 16.73 4.04 -11.22
C HIS A 163 17.64 3.42 -12.30
N LEU A 164 17.08 3.07 -13.46
CA LEU A 164 17.81 2.52 -14.60
C LEU A 164 18.27 3.61 -15.59
N ALA A 165 17.49 4.68 -15.77
CA ALA A 165 17.85 5.77 -16.68
C ALA A 165 18.65 6.91 -16.01
N GLY A 166 18.54 7.05 -14.69
CA GLY A 166 19.08 8.19 -13.93
C GLY A 166 20.45 7.95 -13.29
N SER A 167 20.73 8.63 -12.17
CA SER A 167 22.03 8.57 -11.48
C SER A 167 22.28 7.29 -10.66
N HIS A 168 21.30 6.39 -10.57
CA HIS A 168 21.31 5.21 -9.69
C HIS A 168 21.65 3.89 -10.40
N VAL A 169 22.22 3.94 -11.61
CA VAL A 169 22.52 2.76 -12.44
C VAL A 169 23.33 1.66 -11.75
N HIS A 170 24.26 2.03 -10.86
CA HIS A 170 25.05 1.07 -10.09
C HIS A 170 24.24 0.40 -8.97
N GLU A 171 23.33 1.13 -8.35
CA GLU A 171 22.39 0.60 -7.35
C GLU A 171 21.42 -0.37 -8.01
N ALA A 172 20.88 -0.02 -9.18
CA ALA A 172 20.04 -0.90 -9.99
C ALA A 172 20.78 -2.19 -10.38
N ALA A 173 22.04 -2.09 -10.81
CA ALA A 173 22.87 -3.25 -11.12
C ALA A 173 23.14 -4.13 -9.90
N PHE A 174 23.40 -3.54 -8.73
CA PHE A 174 23.55 -4.28 -7.47
C PHE A 174 22.26 -5.02 -7.10
N MET A 175 21.11 -4.33 -7.15
CA MET A 175 19.80 -4.92 -6.86
C MET A 175 19.45 -6.04 -7.83
N LEU A 176 19.77 -5.89 -9.11
CA LEU A 176 19.64 -6.93 -10.12
C LEU A 176 20.51 -8.14 -9.77
N GLY A 177 21.77 -7.93 -9.41
CA GLY A 177 22.67 -9.00 -8.98
C GLY A 177 22.11 -9.77 -7.78
N ARG A 178 21.57 -9.07 -6.79
CA ARG A 178 20.90 -9.66 -5.62
C ARG A 178 19.64 -10.45 -5.98
N ARG A 179 18.86 -9.98 -6.95
CA ARG A 179 17.67 -10.68 -7.45
C ARG A 179 18.05 -11.95 -8.19
N LEU A 180 19.04 -11.88 -9.08
CA LEU A 180 19.55 -13.04 -9.82
C LEU A 180 20.15 -14.11 -8.89
N ASP A 181 20.84 -13.70 -7.82
CA ASP A 181 21.38 -14.61 -6.80
C ASP A 181 20.28 -15.41 -6.09
N ARG A 182 19.16 -14.75 -5.74
CA ARG A 182 18.01 -15.37 -5.06
C ARG A 182 17.16 -16.24 -5.98
N ALA A 183 17.12 -15.93 -7.27
CA ALA A 183 16.37 -16.70 -8.25
C ALA A 183 17.07 -18.01 -8.65
N ARG A 184 18.40 -18.12 -8.56
CA ARG A 184 19.14 -19.29 -9.07
C ARG A 184 18.88 -20.56 -8.24
N PRO A 185 18.66 -21.74 -8.88
CA PRO A 185 18.75 -22.03 -10.31
C PRO A 185 17.38 -22.12 -11.03
N HIS A 186 16.41 -21.28 -10.64
CA HIS A 186 15.08 -21.25 -11.25
C HIS A 186 15.12 -20.69 -12.67
N ASP A 187 14.13 -21.09 -13.48
CA ASP A 187 13.93 -20.54 -14.83
C ASP A 187 13.51 -19.07 -14.72
N LEU A 188 14.11 -18.22 -15.55
CA LEU A 188 13.91 -16.77 -15.51
C LEU A 188 12.99 -16.30 -16.63
N ASP A 189 12.09 -15.38 -16.29
CA ASP A 189 11.25 -14.65 -17.24
C ASP A 189 11.77 -13.23 -17.33
N VAL A 190 12.35 -12.85 -18.47
CA VAL A 190 13.08 -11.58 -18.62
C VAL A 190 12.32 -10.65 -19.55
N THR A 191 11.94 -9.47 -19.05
CA THR A 191 11.36 -8.39 -19.86
C THR A 191 12.36 -7.23 -19.94
N ILE A 192 12.61 -6.70 -21.12
CA ILE A 192 13.52 -5.57 -21.35
C ILE A 192 12.77 -4.52 -22.18
N ARG A 193 12.76 -3.26 -21.75
CA ARG A 193 12.23 -2.13 -22.53
C ARG A 193 13.32 -1.10 -22.77
N LEU A 194 13.53 -0.71 -24.02
CA LEU A 194 14.67 0.06 -24.52
C LEU A 194 14.20 1.27 -25.32
N ASP A 195 14.92 2.38 -25.20
CA ASP A 195 14.81 3.55 -26.10
C ASP A 195 16.10 3.84 -26.87
N ASP A 196 17.24 3.40 -26.31
CA ASP A 196 18.59 3.69 -26.78
C ASP A 196 19.51 2.47 -26.52
N ASP A 197 20.71 2.49 -27.11
CA ASP A 197 21.72 1.46 -26.89
C ASP A 197 22.17 1.40 -25.41
N ILE A 198 21.82 0.31 -24.74
CA ILE A 198 22.17 0.03 -23.34
C ILE A 198 23.37 -0.90 -23.18
N SER A 199 24.13 -1.17 -24.25
CA SER A 199 25.27 -2.10 -24.23
C SER A 199 26.30 -1.77 -23.15
N THR A 200 26.47 -0.49 -22.80
CA THR A 200 27.39 -0.02 -21.75
C THR A 200 26.77 0.03 -20.35
N HIS A 201 25.47 -0.23 -20.21
CA HIS A 201 24.77 -0.09 -18.94
C HIS A 201 25.19 -1.18 -17.94
N PRO A 202 25.55 -0.84 -16.67
CA PRO A 202 26.02 -1.81 -15.68
C PRO A 202 25.05 -2.98 -15.42
N ALA A 203 23.74 -2.75 -15.49
CA ALA A 203 22.74 -3.80 -15.32
C ALA A 203 22.83 -4.88 -16.42
N CYS A 204 23.18 -4.52 -17.66
CA CYS A 204 23.36 -5.48 -18.75
C CYS A 204 24.52 -6.43 -18.46
N VAL A 205 25.64 -5.89 -17.98
CA VAL A 205 26.82 -6.69 -17.61
C VAL A 205 26.49 -7.71 -16.53
N VAL A 206 25.69 -7.32 -15.53
CA VAL A 206 25.22 -8.22 -14.46
C VAL A 206 24.21 -9.25 -14.97
N LEU A 207 23.42 -8.88 -15.99
CA LEU A 207 22.38 -9.70 -16.57
C LEU A 207 22.95 -10.84 -17.43
N LEU A 208 23.96 -10.58 -18.27
CA LEU A 208 24.50 -11.53 -19.27
C LEU A 208 24.85 -12.93 -18.71
N PRO A 209 25.49 -13.08 -17.54
CA PRO A 209 25.80 -14.41 -16.98
C PRO A 209 24.57 -15.27 -16.65
N SER A 210 23.37 -14.69 -16.60
CA SER A 210 22.12 -15.37 -16.29
C SER A 210 21.39 -15.97 -17.49
N VAL A 211 21.84 -15.67 -18.72
CA VAL A 211 21.18 -16.05 -19.98
C VAL A 211 20.85 -17.54 -20.09
N ARG A 212 21.71 -18.41 -19.54
CA ARG A 212 21.50 -19.88 -19.50
C ARG A 212 20.28 -20.36 -18.73
N TYR A 213 19.71 -19.49 -17.89
CA TYR A 213 18.52 -19.78 -17.09
C TYR A 213 17.27 -19.14 -17.67
N TRP A 214 17.37 -18.38 -18.77
CA TRP A 214 16.22 -17.70 -19.36
C TRP A 214 15.31 -18.70 -20.03
N LYS A 215 14.04 -18.64 -19.65
CA LYS A 215 12.97 -19.45 -20.23
C LYS A 215 12.10 -18.62 -21.17
N SER A 216 11.79 -17.40 -20.77
CA SER A 216 11.11 -16.43 -21.63
C SER A 216 11.90 -15.13 -21.72
N LEU A 217 11.90 -14.53 -22.92
CA LEU A 217 12.46 -13.22 -23.17
C LEU A 217 11.41 -12.35 -23.89
N ASP A 218 11.11 -11.20 -23.33
CA ASP A 218 10.21 -10.21 -23.92
C ASP A 218 10.96 -8.89 -24.06
N VAL A 219 11.15 -8.40 -25.28
CA VAL A 219 11.85 -7.15 -25.53
C VAL A 219 10.98 -6.15 -26.28
N TRP A 220 10.97 -4.92 -25.78
CA TRP A 220 10.31 -3.76 -26.37
C TRP A 220 11.37 -2.70 -26.71
N GLY A 221 11.56 -2.35 -27.98
CA GLY A 221 12.53 -1.33 -28.40
C GLY A 221 13.16 -1.60 -29.76
N MET A 222 14.28 -0.94 -30.07
CA MET A 222 14.98 -1.13 -31.34
C MET A 222 15.82 -2.42 -31.35
N PRO A 223 15.75 -3.21 -32.44
CA PRO A 223 16.61 -4.38 -32.67
C PRO A 223 18.12 -4.14 -32.46
N SER A 224 18.62 -3.00 -32.91
CA SER A 224 20.04 -2.62 -32.85
C SER A 224 20.58 -2.59 -31.42
N ASP A 225 19.73 -2.24 -30.46
CA ASP A 225 20.13 -2.01 -29.06
C ASP A 225 20.30 -3.33 -28.31
N LEU A 226 19.90 -4.45 -28.92
CA LEU A 226 20.05 -5.81 -28.39
C LEU A 226 21.27 -6.54 -28.92
N ARG A 227 22.11 -5.88 -29.71
CA ARG A 227 23.30 -6.51 -30.29
C ARG A 227 24.29 -7.01 -29.23
N PHE A 228 24.27 -6.45 -28.03
CA PHE A 228 25.04 -6.94 -26.89
C PHE A 228 24.68 -8.38 -26.47
N LEU A 229 23.52 -8.92 -26.88
CA LEU A 229 23.13 -10.32 -26.67
C LEU A 229 23.65 -11.28 -27.74
N SER A 230 24.09 -10.80 -28.90
CA SER A 230 24.64 -11.63 -29.98
C SER A 230 25.82 -12.52 -29.54
N PRO A 231 26.77 -12.05 -28.70
CA PRO A 231 27.81 -12.89 -28.11
C PRO A 231 27.26 -14.04 -27.25
N CYS A 232 26.03 -13.89 -26.73
CA CYS A 232 25.39 -14.88 -25.86
C CYS A 232 24.52 -15.90 -26.60
N ARG A 233 24.42 -15.83 -27.93
CA ARG A 233 23.53 -16.67 -28.76
C ARG A 233 23.64 -18.18 -28.51
N GLY A 234 24.83 -18.67 -28.13
CA GLY A 234 25.09 -20.07 -27.83
C GLY A 234 24.81 -20.50 -26.39
N PHE A 235 24.34 -19.61 -25.53
CA PHE A 235 24.08 -19.87 -24.11
C PHE A 235 22.59 -19.86 -23.76
N PHE A 236 21.69 -19.71 -24.73
CA PHE A 236 20.24 -19.76 -24.52
C PHE A 236 19.73 -21.21 -24.37
N ASP A 237 20.24 -21.94 -23.38
CA ASP A 237 20.01 -23.38 -23.19
C ASP A 237 18.56 -23.74 -22.83
N ARG A 238 17.86 -22.81 -22.18
CA ARG A 238 16.50 -22.99 -21.64
C ARG A 238 15.44 -22.12 -22.31
N LEU A 239 15.81 -21.27 -23.26
CA LEU A 239 14.90 -20.30 -23.85
C LEU A 239 13.82 -21.03 -24.67
N GLU A 240 12.57 -20.91 -24.25
CA GLU A 240 11.40 -21.55 -24.88
C GLU A 240 10.59 -20.55 -25.69
N THR A 241 10.48 -19.32 -25.19
CA THR A 241 9.71 -18.24 -25.84
C THR A 241 10.55 -16.97 -25.93
N ALA A 242 10.48 -16.29 -27.07
CA ALA A 242 11.11 -14.99 -27.24
C ALA A 242 10.23 -14.03 -28.05
N GLN A 243 10.16 -12.77 -27.63
CA GLN A 243 9.38 -11.74 -28.29
C GLN A 243 10.23 -10.47 -28.50
N MET A 244 10.08 -9.86 -29.66
CA MET A 244 10.76 -8.63 -30.06
C MET A 244 9.78 -7.65 -30.69
N LEU A 245 9.30 -6.70 -29.88
CA LEU A 245 8.30 -5.72 -30.24
C LEU A 245 8.94 -4.34 -30.37
N GLN A 246 8.64 -3.62 -31.44
CA GLN A 246 9.23 -2.33 -31.81
C GLN A 246 8.13 -1.28 -31.97
N TRP A 247 8.39 -0.03 -31.55
CA TRP A 247 7.42 1.08 -31.65
C TRP A 247 7.42 1.78 -33.02
N HIS A 248 8.52 1.74 -33.77
CA HIS A 248 8.67 2.42 -35.05
C HIS A 248 9.25 1.50 -36.12
N ASP A 249 8.82 1.65 -37.38
CA ASP A 249 9.31 0.86 -38.51
C ASP A 249 10.69 1.37 -38.98
N GLU A 250 11.75 1.00 -38.26
CA GLU A 250 13.13 1.14 -38.74
C GLU A 250 13.76 -0.23 -38.98
N VAL A 251 14.32 -0.41 -40.19
CA VAL A 251 14.97 -1.65 -40.60
C VAL A 251 16.44 -1.59 -40.17
N SER A 252 16.84 -2.53 -39.33
CA SER A 252 18.23 -2.73 -38.92
C SER A 252 18.88 -3.90 -39.67
N GLU A 253 20.18 -4.07 -39.46
CA GLU A 253 20.92 -5.21 -39.97
C GLU A 253 20.43 -6.55 -39.36
N SER A 254 20.73 -7.66 -40.03
CA SER A 254 20.31 -8.99 -39.59
C SER A 254 20.86 -9.35 -38.20
N MET A 255 20.02 -9.95 -37.35
CA MET A 255 20.39 -10.38 -36.00
C MET A 255 20.50 -11.91 -35.87
N ASP A 256 21.53 -12.38 -35.16
CA ASP A 256 21.84 -13.80 -34.95
C ASP A 256 21.60 -14.29 -33.50
N ILE A 257 20.99 -13.44 -32.65
CA ILE A 257 20.86 -13.65 -31.20
C ILE A 257 20.21 -15.00 -30.86
N PHE A 258 19.20 -15.42 -31.63
CA PHE A 258 18.45 -16.66 -31.38
C PHE A 258 18.88 -17.84 -32.26
N ALA A 259 19.87 -17.66 -33.13
CA ALA A 259 20.24 -18.66 -34.13
C ALA A 259 20.67 -20.01 -33.53
N LEU A 260 21.22 -20.00 -32.30
CA LEU A 260 21.71 -21.18 -31.59
C LEU A 260 20.89 -21.50 -30.33
N ALA A 261 19.62 -21.10 -30.26
CA ALA A 261 18.73 -21.41 -29.13
C ALA A 261 17.99 -22.76 -29.34
N PRO A 262 18.45 -23.88 -28.76
CA PRO A 262 17.98 -25.23 -29.13
C PRO A 262 16.58 -25.56 -28.61
N ARG A 263 16.08 -24.82 -27.62
CA ARG A 263 14.76 -25.04 -27.00
C ARG A 263 13.70 -24.03 -27.42
N LEU A 264 14.06 -23.06 -28.28
CA LEU A 264 13.13 -22.02 -28.68
C LEU A 264 11.99 -22.62 -29.52
N ARG A 265 10.76 -22.48 -29.03
CA ARG A 265 9.55 -23.04 -29.66
C ARG A 265 8.64 -21.97 -30.23
N SER A 266 8.55 -20.82 -29.58
CA SER A 266 7.67 -19.72 -29.98
C SER A 266 8.47 -18.43 -30.12
N PHE A 267 8.30 -17.74 -31.26
CA PHE A 267 8.94 -16.48 -31.54
C PHE A 267 7.95 -15.45 -32.07
N THR A 268 7.92 -14.28 -31.45
CA THR A 268 7.09 -13.15 -31.89
C THR A 268 7.98 -11.98 -32.27
N LYS A 269 7.70 -11.34 -33.41
CA LYS A 269 8.34 -10.07 -33.76
C LYS A 269 7.35 -9.07 -34.36
N SER A 270 7.62 -7.78 -34.17
CA SER A 270 6.98 -6.70 -34.94
C SER A 270 7.97 -5.86 -35.73
N THR A 271 9.25 -6.25 -35.73
CA THR A 271 10.32 -5.57 -36.48
C THR A 271 10.48 -6.11 -37.90
N ALA A 272 10.67 -5.21 -38.85
CA ALA A 272 11.03 -5.54 -40.23
C ALA A 272 12.45 -6.09 -40.39
N SER A 273 13.28 -6.03 -39.33
CA SER A 273 14.68 -6.46 -39.36
C SER A 273 14.82 -7.99 -39.55
N PRO A 274 15.82 -8.47 -40.31
CA PRO A 274 16.03 -9.90 -40.53
C PRO A 274 16.47 -10.60 -39.24
N MET A 275 15.87 -11.74 -38.91
CA MET A 275 16.24 -12.53 -37.73
C MET A 275 16.58 -13.96 -38.08
N LEU A 276 17.75 -14.43 -37.62
CA LEU A 276 18.15 -15.82 -37.77
C LEU A 276 17.53 -16.65 -36.65
N LEU A 277 16.55 -17.46 -37.02
CA LEU A 277 15.79 -18.33 -36.12
C LEU A 277 16.21 -19.80 -36.27
N PRO A 278 16.10 -20.60 -35.20
CA PRO A 278 16.48 -22.00 -35.22
C PRO A 278 15.38 -22.86 -35.88
N ALA A 279 15.76 -23.97 -36.50
CA ALA A 279 14.85 -24.80 -37.31
C ALA A 279 13.80 -25.59 -36.50
N ASN A 280 13.94 -25.66 -35.17
CA ASN A 280 13.02 -26.32 -34.24
C ASN A 280 11.87 -25.42 -33.75
N LEU A 281 11.72 -24.23 -34.34
CA LEU A 281 10.62 -23.33 -34.04
C LEU A 281 9.27 -23.96 -34.47
N ILE A 282 8.28 -23.87 -33.59
CA ILE A 282 6.93 -24.42 -33.77
C ILE A 282 5.94 -23.29 -34.10
N GLU A 283 6.10 -22.15 -33.44
CA GLU A 283 5.22 -20.99 -33.58
C GLU A 283 6.02 -19.75 -33.97
N LEU A 284 5.53 -19.05 -34.99
CA LEU A 284 6.07 -17.77 -35.44
C LEU A 284 4.95 -16.75 -35.62
N CYS A 285 5.04 -15.64 -34.90
CA CYS A 285 4.13 -14.50 -35.04
C CYS A 285 4.91 -13.29 -35.56
N ASP A 286 4.67 -12.91 -36.81
CA ASP A 286 5.33 -11.77 -37.47
C ASP A 286 4.30 -10.66 -37.76
N PHE A 287 4.33 -9.63 -36.91
CA PHE A 287 3.52 -8.42 -37.05
C PHE A 287 4.20 -7.33 -37.88
N SER A 288 5.38 -7.59 -38.46
CA SER A 288 6.03 -6.66 -39.38
C SER A 288 5.47 -6.77 -40.80
N LEU A 289 5.73 -5.77 -41.64
CA LEU A 289 5.30 -5.81 -43.05
C LEU A 289 6.01 -6.97 -43.78
N PHE A 290 5.24 -7.89 -44.37
CA PHE A 290 5.79 -9.03 -45.11
C PHE A 290 6.80 -8.60 -46.19
N ASN A 291 8.04 -9.08 -46.07
CA ASN A 291 9.15 -8.69 -46.94
C ASN A 291 10.00 -9.90 -47.40
N ALA A 292 11.05 -9.65 -48.18
CA ALA A 292 11.94 -10.69 -48.69
C ALA A 292 12.70 -11.44 -47.57
N ASP A 293 12.92 -10.81 -46.41
CA ASP A 293 13.61 -11.42 -45.28
C ASP A 293 12.68 -12.34 -44.48
N THR A 294 11.42 -11.96 -44.30
CA THR A 294 10.38 -12.85 -43.75
C THR A 294 10.25 -14.09 -44.63
N TYR A 295 10.24 -13.92 -45.95
CA TYR A 295 10.28 -15.03 -46.90
C TYR A 295 11.50 -15.95 -46.70
N ALA A 296 12.71 -15.36 -46.66
CA ALA A 296 13.95 -16.12 -46.49
C ALA A 296 14.00 -16.88 -45.15
N THR A 297 13.37 -16.33 -44.12
CA THR A 297 13.22 -16.94 -42.80
C THR A 297 12.26 -18.12 -42.85
N LEU A 298 11.05 -17.93 -43.38
CA LEU A 298 10.02 -18.97 -43.50
C LEU A 298 10.51 -20.19 -44.29
N ARG A 299 11.31 -19.98 -45.34
CA ARG A 299 11.89 -21.07 -46.15
C ARG A 299 12.76 -22.04 -45.33
N LYS A 300 13.34 -21.60 -44.21
CA LYS A 300 14.18 -22.42 -43.33
C LYS A 300 13.38 -23.16 -42.25
N LEU A 301 12.14 -22.74 -41.99
CA LEU A 301 11.35 -23.16 -40.83
C LEU A 301 10.32 -24.24 -41.19
N VAL A 302 10.82 -25.42 -41.57
CA VAL A 302 10.00 -26.54 -42.05
C VAL A 302 9.13 -27.22 -40.98
N ASN A 303 9.41 -26.97 -39.69
CA ASN A 303 8.71 -27.57 -38.56
C ASN A 303 7.62 -26.69 -37.95
N ILE A 304 7.33 -25.52 -38.53
CA ILE A 304 6.30 -24.61 -38.01
C ILE A 304 4.91 -25.28 -38.08
N GLU A 305 4.18 -25.18 -36.98
CA GLU A 305 2.79 -25.62 -36.83
C GLU A 305 1.82 -24.44 -36.76
N ILE A 306 2.25 -23.30 -36.20
CA ILE A 306 1.44 -22.09 -36.04
C ILE A 306 2.18 -20.90 -36.67
N LEU A 307 1.52 -20.20 -37.58
CA LEU A 307 2.09 -19.03 -38.27
C LEU A 307 1.09 -17.88 -38.24
N SER A 308 1.52 -16.72 -37.75
CA SER A 308 0.75 -15.47 -37.79
C SER A 308 1.53 -14.42 -38.59
N LEU A 309 0.89 -13.80 -39.59
CA LEU A 309 1.54 -12.84 -40.50
C LEU A 309 0.71 -11.58 -40.73
N LEU A 310 1.36 -10.41 -40.72
CA LEU A 310 0.79 -9.16 -41.23
C LEU A 310 1.07 -8.99 -42.73
N CYS A 311 0.01 -9.04 -43.54
CA CYS A 311 0.07 -8.92 -44.99
C CYS A 311 -0.39 -7.53 -45.45
N SER A 312 0.57 -6.66 -45.77
CA SER A 312 0.34 -5.25 -46.11
C SER A 312 1.03 -4.78 -47.41
N SER A 313 2.01 -5.53 -47.91
CA SER A 313 2.79 -5.21 -49.12
C SER A 313 3.13 -6.49 -49.92
N TYR A 314 3.57 -6.31 -51.17
CA TYR A 314 3.73 -7.35 -52.18
C TYR A 314 5.17 -7.48 -52.68
N SER A 315 5.60 -8.70 -53.03
CA SER A 315 6.71 -8.95 -53.95
C SER A 315 6.38 -10.07 -54.92
N SER A 316 6.22 -9.74 -56.21
CA SER A 316 5.91 -10.66 -57.33
C SER A 316 6.97 -11.73 -57.61
N ALA A 317 8.15 -11.59 -57.03
CA ALA A 317 9.33 -12.36 -57.41
C ALA A 317 9.59 -13.57 -56.50
N LEU A 318 8.69 -13.90 -55.57
CA LEU A 318 8.95 -14.89 -54.53
C LEU A 318 8.60 -16.33 -54.99
N PRO A 319 9.53 -17.31 -54.88
CA PRO A 319 9.25 -18.72 -55.16
C PRO A 319 8.26 -19.35 -54.16
N GLN A 320 7.71 -20.52 -54.48
CA GLN A 320 6.84 -21.27 -53.55
C GLN A 320 7.58 -21.66 -52.25
N ILE A 321 6.91 -21.52 -51.09
CA ILE A 321 7.39 -21.94 -49.76
C ILE A 321 6.66 -23.21 -49.35
N GLN A 322 7.40 -24.22 -48.89
CA GLN A 322 6.81 -25.44 -48.35
C GLN A 322 6.75 -25.39 -46.84
N LEU A 323 5.53 -25.47 -46.30
CA LEU A 323 5.25 -25.48 -44.86
C LEU A 323 4.42 -26.73 -44.53
N PRO A 324 5.05 -27.93 -44.55
CA PRO A 324 4.35 -29.20 -44.56
C PRO A 324 3.62 -29.53 -43.26
N ARG A 325 4.05 -28.95 -42.13
CA ARG A 325 3.48 -29.18 -40.79
C ARG A 325 2.53 -28.08 -40.32
N LEU A 326 2.35 -27.03 -41.12
CA LEU A 326 1.54 -25.90 -40.71
C LEU A 326 0.08 -26.32 -40.55
N SER A 327 -0.42 -26.23 -39.31
CA SER A 327 -1.77 -26.63 -38.94
C SER A 327 -2.68 -25.42 -38.71
N ARG A 328 -2.12 -24.30 -38.21
CA ARG A 328 -2.82 -23.05 -37.96
C ARG A 328 -2.13 -21.89 -38.68
N LEU A 329 -2.87 -21.19 -39.52
CA LEU A 329 -2.40 -19.97 -40.19
C LEU A 329 -3.30 -18.80 -39.83
N GLU A 330 -2.71 -17.71 -39.40
CA GLU A 330 -3.37 -16.45 -39.09
C GLU A 330 -2.85 -15.35 -40.01
N LEU A 331 -3.76 -14.70 -40.73
CA LEU A 331 -3.43 -13.65 -41.68
C LEU A 331 -4.12 -12.38 -41.25
N THR A 332 -3.33 -11.38 -40.86
CA THR A 332 -3.83 -10.02 -40.67
C THR A 332 -3.66 -9.27 -41.98
N ILE A 333 -4.76 -8.87 -42.60
CA ILE A 333 -4.79 -8.31 -43.96
C ILE A 333 -5.26 -6.86 -43.89
N ASN A 334 -4.45 -5.94 -44.42
CA ASN A 334 -4.89 -4.56 -44.61
C ASN A 334 -5.81 -4.46 -45.85
N LEU A 335 -7.03 -3.94 -45.68
CA LEU A 335 -8.02 -3.83 -46.77
C LEU A 335 -7.51 -3.02 -47.98
N ARG A 336 -6.58 -2.07 -47.79
CA ARG A 336 -5.96 -1.31 -48.90
C ARG A 336 -5.05 -2.16 -49.78
N SER A 337 -4.54 -3.27 -49.25
CA SER A 337 -3.54 -4.12 -49.90
C SER A 337 -4.02 -5.57 -50.03
N ILE A 338 -5.34 -5.80 -50.05
CA ILE A 338 -5.95 -7.13 -49.97
C ILE A 338 -5.43 -8.10 -51.05
N GLY A 339 -5.21 -7.60 -52.27
CA GLY A 339 -4.68 -8.40 -53.39
C GLY A 339 -3.25 -8.89 -53.15
N ALA A 340 -2.43 -8.14 -52.43
CA ALA A 340 -1.07 -8.54 -52.08
C ALA A 340 -1.06 -9.72 -51.11
N ALA A 341 -1.96 -9.71 -50.12
CA ALA A 341 -2.07 -10.79 -49.12
C ALA A 341 -2.46 -12.13 -49.73
N PHE A 342 -3.40 -12.12 -50.68
CA PHE A 342 -3.84 -13.33 -51.37
C PHE A 342 -2.76 -13.93 -52.27
N LEU A 343 -2.01 -13.07 -52.98
CA LEU A 343 -0.87 -13.52 -53.76
C LEU A 343 0.19 -14.15 -52.86
N THR A 344 0.52 -13.52 -51.72
CA THR A 344 1.46 -14.07 -50.74
C THR A 344 1.01 -15.45 -50.24
N TYR A 345 -0.27 -15.63 -49.90
CA TYR A 345 -0.80 -16.94 -49.49
C TYR A 345 -0.66 -18.00 -50.60
N ASN A 346 -0.92 -17.64 -51.86
CA ASN A 346 -0.83 -18.58 -52.98
C ASN A 346 0.59 -19.11 -53.24
N HIS A 347 1.62 -18.47 -52.66
CA HIS A 347 2.98 -19.00 -52.66
C HIS A 347 3.24 -20.03 -51.55
N PHE A 348 2.31 -20.23 -50.61
CA PHE A 348 2.46 -21.21 -49.53
C PHE A 348 1.86 -22.56 -49.93
N ASP A 349 2.70 -23.60 -49.88
CA ASP A 349 2.28 -24.99 -49.92
C ASP A 349 2.05 -25.49 -48.49
N VAL A 350 0.78 -25.51 -48.08
CA VAL A 350 0.32 -25.78 -46.70
C VAL A 350 -0.62 -27.00 -46.64
N PRO A 351 -0.12 -28.21 -46.92
CA PRO A 351 -0.94 -29.41 -47.08
C PRO A 351 -1.60 -29.91 -45.79
N SER A 352 -1.14 -29.47 -44.62
CA SER A 352 -1.65 -29.90 -43.31
C SER A 352 -2.54 -28.84 -42.63
N LEU A 353 -2.93 -27.78 -43.34
CA LEU A 353 -3.69 -26.67 -42.77
C LEU A 353 -5.06 -27.14 -42.29
N THR A 354 -5.38 -26.91 -41.02
CA THR A 354 -6.67 -27.27 -40.39
C THR A 354 -7.44 -26.05 -39.90
N HIS A 355 -6.73 -25.03 -39.41
CA HIS A 355 -7.30 -23.80 -38.87
C HIS A 355 -6.78 -22.59 -39.65
N LEU A 356 -7.69 -21.77 -40.16
CA LEU A 356 -7.38 -20.52 -40.84
C LEU A 356 -8.02 -19.36 -40.09
N GLN A 357 -7.28 -18.33 -39.77
CA GLN A 357 -7.80 -17.08 -39.23
C GLN A 357 -7.48 -15.94 -40.20
N ILE A 358 -8.48 -15.12 -40.51
CA ILE A 358 -8.34 -13.93 -41.33
C ILE A 358 -8.84 -12.74 -40.54
N THR A 359 -7.93 -11.84 -40.21
CA THR A 359 -8.22 -10.58 -39.53
C THR A 359 -8.12 -9.44 -40.53
N LEU A 360 -9.21 -8.72 -40.75
CA LEU A 360 -9.26 -7.59 -41.68
C LEU A 360 -9.02 -6.28 -40.92
N SER A 361 -7.97 -5.53 -41.30
CA SER A 361 -7.59 -4.27 -40.63
C SER A 361 -7.64 -3.06 -41.57
N GLY A 362 -7.96 -1.88 -41.02
CA GLY A 362 -7.88 -0.58 -41.71
C GLY A 362 -9.02 0.38 -41.39
N LEU A 363 -8.67 1.62 -41.03
CA LEU A 363 -9.60 2.76 -40.95
C LEU A 363 -9.66 3.45 -42.31
N SER A 364 -10.77 3.31 -43.04
CA SER A 364 -11.03 4.22 -44.15
C SER A 364 -12.49 4.64 -44.15
N ARG A 365 -12.77 5.92 -43.88
CA ARG A 365 -14.05 6.60 -44.17
C ARG A 365 -14.39 6.68 -45.67
N TRP A 366 -13.61 6.01 -46.52
CA TRP A 366 -13.68 6.04 -47.96
C TRP A 366 -13.80 4.62 -48.44
N HIS A 367 -14.88 4.33 -49.17
CA HIS A 367 -15.17 3.05 -49.79
C HIS A 367 -13.94 2.56 -50.58
N PRO A 368 -13.19 1.53 -50.12
CA PRO A 368 -12.51 0.71 -51.07
C PRO A 368 -13.63 -0.13 -51.67
N THR A 369 -14.09 0.21 -52.87
CA THR A 369 -14.65 -0.84 -53.73
C THR A 369 -13.57 -1.91 -53.76
N ILE A 370 -13.81 -3.02 -53.05
CA ILE A 370 -13.00 -4.23 -53.14
C ILE A 370 -12.83 -4.45 -54.64
N PRO A 371 -11.60 -4.42 -55.18
CA PRO A 371 -11.42 -4.54 -56.62
C PRO A 371 -12.18 -5.79 -57.08
N PRO A 372 -13.09 -5.70 -58.06
CA PRO A 372 -14.00 -6.80 -58.44
C PRO A 372 -13.28 -8.04 -58.98
N HIS A 373 -11.95 -8.01 -59.03
CA HIS A 373 -11.08 -9.06 -59.52
C HIS A 373 -9.91 -9.26 -58.55
N VAL A 374 -10.18 -9.88 -57.40
CA VAL A 374 -9.12 -10.49 -56.58
C VAL A 374 -8.58 -11.71 -57.34
N PHE A 375 -7.28 -11.70 -57.63
CA PHE A 375 -6.58 -12.85 -58.19
C PHE A 375 -6.56 -13.98 -57.14
N GLN A 376 -7.40 -15.00 -57.37
CA GLN A 376 -7.45 -16.29 -56.69
C GLN A 376 -7.71 -16.27 -55.16
N PRO A 377 -8.89 -16.76 -54.69
CA PRO A 377 -9.19 -16.86 -53.27
C PRO A 377 -8.34 -17.93 -52.56
N ILE A 378 -8.15 -17.77 -51.24
CA ILE A 378 -7.46 -18.75 -50.39
C ILE A 378 -8.19 -20.08 -50.50
N SER A 379 -7.58 -21.05 -51.19
CA SER A 379 -8.19 -22.34 -51.47
C SER A 379 -7.47 -23.43 -50.68
N SER A 380 -8.16 -24.03 -49.71
CA SER A 380 -7.64 -25.17 -48.95
C SER A 380 -8.70 -26.24 -48.80
N SER A 381 -8.33 -27.48 -49.18
CA SER A 381 -9.20 -28.65 -49.04
C SER A 381 -9.10 -29.30 -47.65
N THR A 382 -8.09 -28.97 -46.86
CA THR A 382 -7.83 -29.58 -45.55
C THR A 382 -8.32 -28.73 -44.38
N ALA A 383 -8.49 -27.42 -44.58
CA ALA A 383 -8.98 -26.52 -43.54
C ALA A 383 -10.43 -26.86 -43.13
N THR A 384 -10.62 -27.06 -41.82
CA THR A 384 -11.89 -27.41 -41.18
C THR A 384 -12.44 -26.30 -40.30
N SER A 385 -11.61 -25.36 -39.88
CA SER A 385 -11.99 -24.21 -39.03
C SER A 385 -11.55 -22.90 -39.68
N LEU A 386 -12.43 -21.90 -39.63
CA LEU A 386 -12.21 -20.55 -40.13
C LEU A 386 -12.64 -19.54 -39.06
N ILE A 387 -11.76 -18.63 -38.69
CA ILE A 387 -12.06 -17.46 -37.86
C ILE A 387 -11.96 -16.21 -38.74
N LEU A 388 -13.03 -15.41 -38.79
CA LEU A 388 -13.08 -14.14 -39.50
C LEU A 388 -13.26 -13.00 -38.51
N ILE A 389 -12.28 -12.12 -38.43
CA ILE A 389 -12.31 -10.95 -37.55
C ILE A 389 -12.41 -9.70 -38.42
N PHE A 390 -13.46 -8.91 -38.23
CA PHE A 390 -13.68 -7.65 -38.94
C PHE A 390 -13.15 -6.47 -38.11
N PRO A 391 -12.89 -5.29 -38.71
CA PRO A 391 -12.38 -4.15 -37.96
C PRO A 391 -13.46 -3.47 -37.08
N PRO A 392 -13.10 -2.98 -35.89
CA PRO A 392 -14.04 -2.36 -34.97
C PRO A 392 -14.41 -0.96 -35.46
N SER A 393 -15.65 -0.83 -35.95
CA SER A 393 -16.31 0.42 -36.37
C SER A 393 -15.81 1.09 -37.66
N GLY A 394 -16.74 1.22 -38.63
CA GLY A 394 -16.68 2.22 -39.70
C GLY A 394 -16.40 1.68 -41.11
N SER A 395 -17.43 1.71 -41.95
CA SER A 395 -17.39 1.86 -43.42
C SER A 395 -17.62 0.67 -44.37
N LEU A 396 -17.93 -0.54 -43.93
CA LEU A 396 -18.49 -1.53 -44.87
C LEU A 396 -19.99 -1.29 -45.03
N ARG A 397 -20.37 -0.15 -45.63
CA ARG A 397 -21.75 0.06 -46.17
C ARG A 397 -21.91 -0.88 -47.37
N LYS A 398 -22.15 -2.15 -47.10
CA LYS A 398 -22.56 -3.13 -48.10
C LYS A 398 -24.07 -3.05 -48.23
N ASN A 399 -24.56 -3.06 -49.47
CA ASN A 399 -25.96 -2.75 -49.77
C ASN A 399 -26.81 -4.03 -49.88
N SER A 400 -26.20 -5.22 -49.88
CA SER A 400 -26.91 -6.49 -49.98
C SER A 400 -26.16 -7.68 -49.37
N ALA A 401 -26.88 -8.75 -49.07
CA ALA A 401 -26.30 -10.03 -48.64
C ALA A 401 -25.49 -10.71 -49.77
N TYR A 402 -25.80 -10.38 -51.03
CA TYR A 402 -25.03 -10.86 -52.18
C TYR A 402 -23.61 -10.28 -52.19
N ASP A 403 -23.43 -9.04 -51.76
CA ASP A 403 -22.10 -8.42 -51.67
C ASP A 403 -21.22 -9.14 -50.64
N ILE A 404 -21.80 -9.53 -49.49
CA ILE A 404 -21.09 -10.32 -48.46
C ILE A 404 -20.78 -11.73 -48.96
N GLU A 405 -21.73 -12.36 -49.66
CA GLU A 405 -21.55 -13.66 -50.31
C GLU A 405 -20.38 -13.63 -51.31
N GLN A 406 -20.31 -12.62 -52.17
CA GLN A 406 -19.20 -12.45 -53.11
C GLN A 406 -17.87 -12.19 -52.39
N ASP A 407 -17.89 -11.39 -51.32
CA ASP A 407 -16.68 -11.12 -50.55
C ASP A 407 -16.15 -12.39 -49.86
N LEU A 408 -17.00 -13.19 -49.22
CA LEU A 408 -16.60 -14.46 -48.61
C LEU A 408 -16.02 -15.42 -49.65
N LEU A 409 -16.64 -15.53 -50.82
CA LEU A 409 -16.16 -16.34 -51.94
C LEU A 409 -14.86 -15.80 -52.54
N SER A 410 -14.61 -14.49 -52.41
CA SER A 410 -13.36 -13.85 -52.83
C SER A 410 -12.23 -14.04 -51.81
N TYR A 411 -12.56 -14.17 -50.53
CA TYR A 411 -11.57 -14.35 -49.47
C TYR A 411 -11.09 -15.79 -49.39
N CYS A 412 -12.00 -16.76 -49.44
CA CYS A 412 -11.63 -18.16 -49.25
C CYS A 412 -12.59 -19.15 -49.93
N ARG A 413 -12.02 -20.29 -50.36
CA ARG A 413 -12.73 -21.46 -50.87
C ARG A 413 -12.36 -22.68 -50.03
N LEU A 414 -13.20 -22.96 -49.03
CA LEU A 414 -12.98 -24.00 -48.03
C LEU A 414 -14.12 -25.05 -48.11
N PRO A 415 -14.05 -26.02 -49.04
CA PRO A 415 -15.14 -26.97 -49.29
C PRO A 415 -15.39 -27.94 -48.11
N ASN A 416 -14.41 -28.11 -47.22
CA ASN A 416 -14.48 -29.00 -46.06
C ASN A 416 -14.61 -28.27 -44.72
N LEU A 417 -14.92 -26.97 -44.74
CA LEU A 417 -15.13 -26.18 -43.53
C LEU A 417 -16.27 -26.77 -42.68
N ARG A 418 -16.00 -26.96 -41.38
CA ARG A 418 -16.94 -27.45 -40.37
C ARG A 418 -17.29 -26.37 -39.36
N CYS A 419 -16.31 -25.59 -38.91
CA CYS A 419 -16.48 -24.56 -37.89
C CYS A 419 -16.18 -23.18 -38.47
N LEU A 420 -17.13 -22.25 -38.32
CA LEU A 420 -16.98 -20.85 -38.69
C LEU A 420 -17.17 -19.98 -37.45
N THR A 421 -16.16 -19.20 -37.09
CA THR A 421 -16.24 -18.17 -36.05
C THR A 421 -16.17 -16.80 -36.70
N VAL A 422 -17.05 -15.89 -36.30
CA VAL A 422 -17.05 -14.50 -36.78
C VAL A 422 -17.05 -13.54 -35.60
N GLU A 423 -16.04 -12.66 -35.57
CA GLU A 423 -15.86 -11.64 -34.54
C GLU A 423 -16.02 -10.24 -35.13
N GLU A 424 -16.57 -9.31 -34.33
CA GLU A 424 -16.73 -7.89 -34.67
C GLU A 424 -17.52 -7.62 -35.97
N CYS A 425 -18.55 -8.44 -36.26
CA CYS A 425 -19.29 -8.39 -37.52
C CYS A 425 -19.95 -7.00 -37.77
N PRO A 426 -19.67 -6.35 -38.93
CA PRO A 426 -20.16 -4.99 -39.22
C PRO A 426 -21.64 -4.93 -39.61
N ASN A 427 -22.21 -6.00 -40.16
CA ASN A 427 -23.65 -6.13 -40.42
C ASN A 427 -24.07 -7.60 -40.31
N ILE A 428 -24.62 -7.96 -39.15
CA ILE A 428 -24.98 -9.33 -38.82
C ILE A 428 -26.08 -9.89 -39.75
N ASN A 429 -27.13 -9.10 -40.04
CA ASN A 429 -28.28 -9.55 -40.82
C ASN A 429 -27.89 -9.91 -42.26
N LEU A 430 -27.05 -9.11 -42.90
CA LEU A 430 -26.56 -9.41 -44.26
C LEU A 430 -25.66 -10.64 -44.28
N LEU A 431 -24.83 -10.85 -43.24
CA LEU A 431 -23.98 -12.04 -43.11
C LEU A 431 -24.83 -13.31 -42.92
N LEU A 432 -25.80 -13.29 -42.01
CA LEU A 432 -26.72 -14.40 -41.79
C LEU A 432 -27.45 -14.73 -43.10
N GLY A 433 -27.95 -13.72 -43.82
CA GLY A 433 -28.62 -13.89 -45.10
C GLY A 433 -27.73 -14.44 -46.23
N ALA A 434 -26.42 -14.18 -46.19
CA ALA A 434 -25.43 -14.72 -47.13
C ALA A 434 -25.09 -16.18 -46.83
N LEU A 435 -25.13 -16.58 -45.55
CA LEU A 435 -24.93 -17.96 -45.12
C LEU A 435 -26.22 -18.80 -45.30
N SER A 436 -27.41 -18.21 -45.46
CA SER A 436 -28.65 -18.97 -45.66
C SER A 436 -28.62 -19.74 -46.99
N ILE A 437 -29.13 -20.98 -46.99
CA ILE A 437 -29.21 -21.79 -48.21
C ILE A 437 -30.47 -21.42 -48.98
N ARG A 438 -30.32 -20.94 -50.23
CA ARG A 438 -31.44 -20.62 -51.12
C ARG A 438 -31.48 -21.54 -52.35
N PRO A 439 -32.67 -21.83 -52.92
CA PRO A 439 -32.79 -22.62 -54.15
C PRO A 439 -32.10 -21.91 -55.32
N GLY A 440 -31.26 -22.62 -56.08
CA GLY A 440 -30.60 -22.09 -57.28
C GLY A 440 -29.33 -21.25 -57.07
N LYS A 441 -28.79 -21.21 -55.84
CA LYS A 441 -27.51 -20.56 -55.50
C LYS A 441 -26.45 -21.56 -55.02
N ASP A 442 -25.19 -21.23 -55.27
CA ASP A 442 -24.05 -21.99 -54.74
C ASP A 442 -23.99 -21.87 -53.21
N VAL A 443 -23.81 -23.00 -52.53
CA VAL A 443 -23.80 -23.04 -51.06
C VAL A 443 -22.41 -22.67 -50.55
N ILE A 444 -22.29 -21.51 -49.89
CA ILE A 444 -21.08 -21.12 -49.17
C ILE A 444 -20.88 -22.06 -47.98
N PHE A 445 -19.70 -22.66 -47.85
CA PHE A 445 -19.34 -23.61 -46.78
C PHE A 445 -20.38 -24.75 -46.61
N PRO A 446 -20.45 -25.68 -47.57
CA PRO A 446 -21.53 -26.69 -47.63
C PRO A 446 -21.51 -27.69 -46.47
N LYS A 447 -20.36 -27.89 -45.81
CA LYS A 447 -20.18 -28.84 -44.70
C LYS A 447 -20.15 -28.17 -43.31
N MET A 448 -20.50 -26.88 -43.23
CA MET A 448 -20.46 -26.11 -41.99
C MET A 448 -21.46 -26.66 -40.97
N SER A 449 -20.93 -27.19 -39.87
CA SER A 449 -21.67 -27.79 -38.76
C SER A 449 -21.72 -26.94 -37.51
N GLU A 450 -20.76 -26.04 -37.33
CA GLU A 450 -20.65 -25.17 -36.16
C GLU A 450 -20.53 -23.72 -36.65
N LEU A 451 -21.33 -22.84 -36.07
CA LEU A 451 -21.31 -21.41 -36.33
C LEU A 451 -21.23 -20.67 -34.99
N ASP A 452 -20.16 -19.93 -34.77
CA ASP A 452 -19.95 -19.07 -33.61
C ASP A 452 -19.89 -17.61 -34.07
N ILE A 453 -20.71 -16.76 -33.47
CA ILE A 453 -20.71 -15.33 -33.81
C ILE A 453 -20.75 -14.52 -32.52
N ASP A 454 -19.72 -13.69 -32.36
CA ASP A 454 -19.67 -12.66 -31.33
C ASP A 454 -20.17 -11.32 -31.89
N GLY A 455 -21.37 -10.95 -31.46
CA GLY A 455 -22.07 -9.74 -31.90
C GLY A 455 -21.86 -8.57 -30.96
N SER A 456 -20.68 -7.96 -30.98
CA SER A 456 -20.43 -6.67 -30.31
C SER A 456 -20.23 -5.56 -31.35
N SER A 457 -21.30 -4.96 -31.90
CA SER A 457 -21.12 -3.70 -32.64
C SER A 457 -22.28 -2.72 -32.51
N SER A 458 -21.89 -1.46 -32.34
CA SER A 458 -22.65 -0.32 -31.85
C SER A 458 -23.36 0.49 -32.96
N MET A 459 -23.96 -0.15 -33.96
CA MET A 459 -24.58 0.54 -35.10
C MET A 459 -26.02 0.07 -35.35
N ASP A 460 -26.97 0.84 -34.81
CA ASP A 460 -28.30 1.27 -35.28
C ASP A 460 -29.22 0.34 -36.12
N GLY A 461 -29.00 -0.97 -36.15
CA GLY A 461 -29.91 -1.94 -36.77
C GLY A 461 -30.05 -3.16 -35.88
N GLY A 462 -31.24 -3.39 -35.32
CA GLY A 462 -31.48 -4.58 -34.52
C GLY A 462 -31.36 -5.87 -35.35
N LEU A 463 -31.18 -6.99 -34.66
CA LEU A 463 -31.09 -8.32 -35.26
C LEU A 463 -32.45 -8.73 -35.84
N ASP A 464 -32.47 -9.06 -37.13
CA ASP A 464 -33.67 -9.56 -37.81
C ASP A 464 -33.88 -11.04 -37.48
N MET A 465 -34.89 -11.30 -36.65
CA MET A 465 -35.21 -12.66 -36.20
C MET A 465 -35.69 -13.56 -37.33
N HIS A 466 -36.30 -13.01 -38.38
CA HIS A 466 -36.73 -13.81 -39.54
C HIS A 466 -35.52 -14.36 -40.29
N ILE A 467 -34.50 -13.52 -40.54
CA ILE A 467 -33.28 -13.95 -41.24
C ILE A 467 -32.51 -15.00 -40.43
N LEU A 468 -32.44 -14.83 -39.11
CA LEU A 468 -31.81 -15.80 -38.22
C LEU A 468 -32.50 -17.16 -38.26
N VAL A 469 -33.83 -17.18 -38.14
CA VAL A 469 -34.64 -18.41 -38.21
C VAL A 469 -34.49 -19.09 -39.57
N GLU A 470 -34.51 -18.32 -40.67
CA GLU A 470 -34.34 -18.84 -42.03
C GLU A 470 -32.94 -19.43 -42.26
N LEU A 471 -31.87 -18.82 -41.72
CA LEU A 471 -30.52 -19.39 -41.76
C LEU A 471 -30.49 -20.78 -41.09
N VAL A 472 -30.94 -20.85 -39.83
CA VAL A 472 -30.89 -22.08 -39.05
C VAL A 472 -31.74 -23.18 -39.70
N GLN A 473 -32.96 -22.84 -40.12
CA GLN A 473 -33.86 -23.79 -40.76
C GLN A 473 -33.30 -24.30 -42.11
N SER A 474 -32.86 -23.40 -42.98
CA SER A 474 -32.33 -23.78 -44.30
C SER A 474 -31.09 -24.68 -44.24
N ARG A 475 -30.24 -24.49 -43.22
CA ARG A 475 -29.03 -25.30 -42.97
C ARG A 475 -29.36 -26.63 -42.26
N ARG A 476 -30.41 -26.65 -41.43
CA ARG A 476 -30.92 -27.86 -40.77
C ARG A 476 -31.57 -28.82 -41.74
N ASP A 477 -32.42 -28.32 -42.64
CA ASP A 477 -33.16 -29.16 -43.59
C ASP A 477 -32.23 -29.92 -44.55
N LYS A 478 -31.00 -29.40 -44.75
CA LYS A 478 -29.92 -30.09 -45.50
C LYS A 478 -28.94 -30.86 -44.62
N GLY A 479 -29.15 -30.92 -43.30
CA GLY A 479 -28.34 -31.68 -42.34
C GLY A 479 -26.93 -31.13 -42.11
N ALA A 480 -26.67 -29.86 -42.43
CA ALA A 480 -25.34 -29.26 -42.37
C ALA A 480 -25.00 -28.74 -40.96
N LEU A 481 -25.84 -27.87 -40.38
CA LEU A 481 -25.59 -27.19 -39.10
C LEU A 481 -26.06 -28.02 -37.89
N ARG A 482 -25.18 -28.21 -36.90
CA ARG A 482 -25.38 -29.02 -35.67
C ARG A 482 -25.22 -28.22 -34.38
N GLU A 483 -24.40 -27.18 -34.38
CA GLU A 483 -24.17 -26.33 -33.22
C GLU A 483 -24.15 -24.87 -33.66
N MET A 484 -24.77 -24.00 -32.88
CA MET A 484 -24.71 -22.56 -33.09
C MET A 484 -24.52 -21.85 -31.75
N LYS A 485 -23.44 -21.08 -31.65
CA LYS A 485 -23.20 -20.16 -30.53
C LYS A 485 -23.42 -18.75 -31.03
N PHE A 486 -24.19 -17.99 -30.27
CA PHE A 486 -24.59 -16.65 -30.69
C PHE A 486 -24.74 -15.73 -29.49
N VAL A 487 -23.95 -14.67 -29.46
CA VAL A 487 -24.04 -13.65 -28.41
C VAL A 487 -24.45 -12.33 -29.07
N TRP A 488 -25.52 -11.71 -28.56
CA TRP A 488 -26.04 -10.46 -29.10
C TRP A 488 -26.52 -9.54 -27.99
N GLN A 489 -26.00 -8.31 -28.00
CA GLN A 489 -26.27 -7.29 -26.98
C GLN A 489 -27.13 -6.11 -27.49
N GLY A 490 -27.66 -6.20 -28.73
CA GLY A 490 -28.50 -5.16 -29.34
C GLY A 490 -30.00 -5.51 -29.37
N GLY A 491 -30.85 -4.58 -29.83
CA GLY A 491 -32.29 -4.84 -29.98
C GLY A 491 -32.64 -5.87 -31.07
N LEU A 492 -33.83 -6.47 -31.00
CA LEU A 492 -34.40 -7.38 -32.01
C LEU A 492 -35.36 -6.63 -32.94
N VAL A 493 -35.49 -7.10 -34.18
CA VAL A 493 -36.43 -6.59 -35.21
C VAL A 493 -37.11 -7.79 -35.90
N ASN A 494 -38.35 -7.61 -36.35
CA ASN A 494 -39.15 -8.65 -37.03
C ASN A 494 -39.33 -9.92 -36.17
N ASP A 495 -39.54 -9.76 -34.87
CA ASP A 495 -39.68 -10.80 -33.85
C ASP A 495 -41.16 -11.18 -33.59
N ASP A 496 -41.97 -11.28 -34.64
CA ASP A 496 -43.40 -11.62 -34.49
C ASP A 496 -43.63 -12.96 -33.76
N ALA A 497 -44.82 -13.13 -33.18
CA ALA A 497 -45.16 -14.30 -32.39
C ALA A 497 -44.96 -15.63 -33.15
N GLY A 498 -45.11 -15.64 -34.48
CA GLY A 498 -44.84 -16.79 -35.33
C GLY A 498 -43.35 -17.11 -35.43
N THR A 499 -42.52 -16.09 -35.67
CA THR A 499 -41.05 -16.21 -35.72
C THR A 499 -40.47 -16.65 -34.38
N CYS A 500 -40.94 -16.09 -33.27
CA CYS A 500 -40.57 -16.51 -31.91
C CYS A 500 -40.95 -17.98 -31.61
N THR A 501 -42.11 -18.43 -32.09
CA THR A 501 -42.55 -19.82 -31.92
C THR A 501 -41.67 -20.78 -32.73
N ARG A 502 -41.35 -20.43 -33.97
CA ARG A 502 -40.42 -21.19 -34.82
C ARG A 502 -39.03 -21.29 -34.19
N TRP A 503 -38.51 -20.18 -33.67
CA TRP A 503 -37.22 -20.15 -32.96
C TRP A 503 -37.20 -21.09 -31.74
N LYS A 504 -38.24 -21.05 -30.89
CA LYS A 504 -38.38 -21.95 -29.73
C LYS A 504 -38.42 -23.43 -30.13
N GLN A 505 -39.07 -23.76 -31.24
CA GLN A 505 -39.10 -25.13 -31.77
C GLN A 505 -37.72 -25.58 -32.28
N LEU A 506 -36.94 -24.69 -32.87
CA LEU A 506 -35.56 -24.96 -33.29
C LEU A 506 -34.61 -25.15 -32.11
N CYS A 507 -34.86 -24.48 -30.97
CA CYS A 507 -34.05 -24.57 -29.75
C CYS A 507 -34.43 -25.72 -28.79
N ALA A 508 -35.49 -26.49 -29.07
CA ALA A 508 -36.01 -27.48 -28.14
C ALA A 508 -35.04 -28.67 -27.89
N PRO A 509 -34.89 -29.16 -26.65
CA PRO A 509 -34.02 -30.30 -26.35
C PRO A 509 -34.43 -31.56 -27.14
N GLY A 510 -33.50 -32.12 -27.91
CA GLY A 510 -33.76 -33.26 -28.81
C GLY A 510 -33.92 -32.89 -30.28
N ALA A 511 -33.87 -31.61 -30.65
CA ALA A 511 -33.98 -31.13 -32.03
C ALA A 511 -32.70 -31.33 -32.89
N GLY A 512 -31.61 -31.85 -32.31
CA GLY A 512 -30.35 -32.14 -33.01
C GLY A 512 -29.43 -30.93 -33.26
N ILE A 513 -29.85 -29.71 -32.85
CA ILE A 513 -29.03 -28.50 -32.85
C ILE A 513 -28.86 -27.99 -31.42
N GLN A 514 -27.63 -27.80 -30.96
CA GLN A 514 -27.34 -27.11 -29.71
C GLN A 514 -27.20 -25.61 -29.99
N ILE A 515 -28.13 -24.81 -29.48
CA ILE A 515 -28.11 -23.35 -29.58
C ILE A 515 -27.84 -22.80 -28.20
N SER A 516 -26.70 -22.16 -28.00
CA SER A 516 -26.43 -21.33 -26.82
C SER A 516 -26.50 -19.87 -27.24
N ALA A 517 -27.63 -19.24 -26.94
CA ALA A 517 -27.86 -17.82 -27.22
C ALA A 517 -27.95 -17.03 -25.91
N SER A 518 -27.15 -15.97 -25.78
CA SER A 518 -27.29 -14.97 -24.72
C SER A 518 -27.78 -13.69 -25.38
N ILE A 519 -29.08 -13.40 -25.20
CA ILE A 519 -29.73 -12.17 -25.64
C ILE A 519 -30.16 -11.49 -24.34
N GLU A 520 -29.49 -10.38 -23.97
CA GLU A 520 -29.87 -9.64 -22.77
C GLU A 520 -31.11 -8.80 -23.07
N ASP A 521 -32.27 -9.24 -22.60
CA ASP A 521 -33.36 -8.36 -22.19
C ASP A 521 -34.15 -9.02 -21.05
N GLU A 522 -34.28 -8.28 -19.94
CA GLU A 522 -34.97 -8.55 -18.67
C GLU A 522 -34.27 -9.40 -17.58
N LEU A 523 -33.63 -8.69 -16.63
CA LEU A 523 -33.46 -9.11 -15.23
C LEU A 523 -34.11 -8.09 -14.28
N ILE A 524 -35.37 -8.32 -13.89
CA ILE A 524 -35.96 -7.76 -12.66
C ILE A 524 -36.75 -8.86 -11.96
N ILE A 525 -36.20 -9.46 -10.89
CA ILE A 525 -36.97 -9.91 -9.70
C ILE A 525 -36.11 -9.75 -8.43
N ILE A 526 -36.46 -8.74 -7.64
CA ILE A 526 -36.76 -8.70 -6.19
C ILE A 526 -35.96 -9.61 -5.23
N MET A 527 -35.37 -9.02 -4.17
CA MET A 527 -35.60 -9.44 -2.77
C MET A 527 -35.19 -8.36 -1.73
N GLN A 528 -36.13 -8.05 -0.83
CA GLN A 528 -36.01 -7.17 0.33
C GLN A 528 -35.41 -7.86 1.57
N SER A 529 -34.95 -7.03 2.52
CA SER A 529 -35.07 -7.15 3.99
C SER A 529 -33.80 -7.47 4.83
N CYS A 530 -33.43 -6.49 5.67
CA CYS A 530 -32.63 -6.58 6.92
C CYS A 530 -33.43 -7.33 8.04
N PRO A 531 -33.07 -7.39 9.36
CA PRO A 531 -31.92 -6.80 10.11
C PRO A 531 -31.35 -7.61 11.34
N LEU A 532 -30.37 -7.00 12.04
CA LEU A 532 -30.11 -6.99 13.52
C LEU A 532 -29.48 -8.21 14.25
N LEU A 533 -28.36 -8.01 14.98
CA LEU A 533 -28.33 -7.71 16.44
C LEU A 533 -26.89 -7.64 17.04
N MET A 534 -26.74 -6.71 17.99
CA MET A 534 -25.60 -6.46 18.88
C MET A 534 -25.81 -7.13 20.26
N LEU A 535 -24.73 -7.48 20.99
CA LEU A 535 -24.39 -6.99 22.35
C LEU A 535 -23.34 -7.86 23.09
N CYS A 536 -22.50 -7.14 23.85
CA CYS A 536 -21.56 -7.54 24.92
C CYS A 536 -22.17 -7.05 26.28
N PRO A 537 -21.56 -7.03 27.50
CA PRO A 537 -20.45 -7.74 28.18
C PRO A 537 -20.76 -8.17 29.67
N LYS A 538 -19.72 -8.65 30.39
CA LYS A 538 -19.45 -8.67 31.87
C LYS A 538 -19.87 -9.95 32.62
N CYS A 539 -19.10 -10.53 33.56
CA CYS A 539 -18.34 -9.95 34.69
C CYS A 539 -17.07 -10.76 35.10
N LEU A 540 -16.21 -10.13 35.93
CA LEU A 540 -14.88 -10.51 36.44
C LEU A 540 -14.96 -10.94 37.95
N PRO A 541 -13.85 -11.17 38.72
CA PRO A 541 -13.52 -12.44 39.40
C PRO A 541 -13.29 -12.29 40.93
N THR A 542 -12.71 -13.30 41.58
CA THR A 542 -12.22 -13.29 42.98
C THR A 542 -10.71 -13.57 43.02
N PHE A 543 -10.00 -12.90 43.94
CA PHE A 543 -8.54 -12.91 44.12
C PHE A 543 -8.10 -13.86 45.24
N THR A 544 -6.90 -14.44 45.09
CA THR A 544 -6.04 -14.97 46.16
C THR A 544 -4.59 -14.60 45.89
N GLU A 545 -3.90 -14.17 46.96
CA GLU A 545 -2.49 -13.80 47.04
C GLU A 545 -1.56 -15.03 46.91
N ASP A 546 -0.39 -14.89 46.27
CA ASP A 546 0.89 -15.33 46.83
C ASP A 546 2.13 -14.98 45.95
N SER A 547 3.09 -14.35 46.62
CA SER A 547 4.58 -14.41 46.55
C SER A 547 5.37 -14.44 45.21
N ASP A 548 6.16 -13.37 45.05
CA ASP A 548 7.57 -13.29 44.61
C ASP A 548 8.23 -14.48 43.87
N SER A 549 8.58 -14.28 42.59
CA SER A 549 9.96 -14.43 42.06
C SER A 549 10.05 -14.19 40.54
N CYS A 550 11.04 -13.38 40.13
CA CYS A 550 11.52 -13.16 38.75
C CYS A 550 10.46 -12.90 37.63
N LEU A 551 10.24 -11.61 37.35
CA LEU A 551 9.21 -11.10 36.45
C LEU A 551 9.41 -11.31 34.93
N VAL A 552 10.40 -12.08 34.47
CA VAL A 552 10.39 -12.62 33.09
C VAL A 552 10.74 -14.10 33.18
N PRO A 553 9.79 -15.02 32.95
CA PRO A 553 10.09 -16.43 32.84
C PRO A 553 11.18 -16.64 31.77
N PRO A 554 12.26 -17.41 32.03
CA PRO A 554 13.37 -17.61 31.09
C PRO A 554 12.91 -18.09 29.69
N ILE A 555 11.79 -18.79 29.66
CA ILE A 555 11.14 -19.27 28.44
C ILE A 555 10.65 -18.12 27.54
N VAL A 556 10.15 -17.03 28.13
CA VAL A 556 9.71 -15.83 27.41
C VAL A 556 10.91 -15.12 26.78
N ASP A 557 12.02 -15.00 27.50
CA ASP A 557 13.24 -14.34 26.98
C ASP A 557 13.88 -15.14 25.82
N ALA A 558 13.84 -16.48 25.87
CA ALA A 558 14.27 -17.33 24.77
C ALA A 558 13.41 -17.14 23.50
N TYR A 559 12.09 -16.99 23.66
CA TYR A 559 11.16 -16.69 22.57
C TYR A 559 11.24 -15.23 22.10
N LEU A 560 11.75 -14.28 22.88
CA LEU A 560 12.01 -12.92 22.39
C LEU A 560 13.27 -12.86 21.50
N LYS A 561 14.25 -13.72 21.78
CA LYS A 561 15.49 -13.84 21.00
C LYS A 561 15.31 -14.63 19.70
N THR A 562 14.25 -15.43 19.59
CA THR A 562 13.94 -16.28 18.43
C THR A 562 12.57 -15.93 17.82
N ASN A 563 12.33 -16.27 16.56
CA ASN A 563 10.99 -16.11 15.93
C ASN A 563 10.18 -17.42 15.94
N ASN A 564 10.56 -18.36 16.81
CA ASN A 564 9.87 -19.63 16.94
C ASN A 564 8.50 -19.42 17.58
N ALA A 565 7.52 -20.18 17.12
CA ALA A 565 6.22 -20.26 17.78
C ALA A 565 6.37 -21.07 19.07
N PRO A 566 5.74 -20.65 20.19
CA PRO A 566 5.64 -21.49 21.37
C PRO A 566 4.83 -22.76 21.09
N LEU A 567 5.09 -23.81 21.85
CA LEU A 567 4.30 -25.04 21.79
C LEU A 567 2.88 -24.80 22.31
N ASP A 568 1.89 -25.58 21.85
CA ASP A 568 0.48 -25.34 22.20
C ASP A 568 0.20 -25.40 23.71
N LEU A 569 0.91 -26.24 24.45
CA LEU A 569 0.86 -26.29 25.92
C LEU A 569 1.41 -24.99 26.55
N GLU A 570 2.54 -24.49 26.04
CA GLU A 570 3.17 -23.25 26.51
C GLU A 570 2.32 -22.01 26.17
N ILE A 571 1.51 -22.06 25.11
CA ILE A 571 0.59 -20.97 24.73
C ILE A 571 -0.50 -20.78 25.80
N VAL A 572 -1.00 -21.88 26.38
CA VAL A 572 -1.99 -21.82 27.47
C VAL A 572 -1.34 -21.18 28.69
N ASP A 573 -0.16 -21.66 29.09
CA ASP A 573 0.58 -21.14 30.25
C ASP A 573 0.95 -19.65 30.10
N ILE A 574 1.40 -19.23 28.90
CA ILE A 574 1.73 -17.83 28.61
C ILE A 574 0.46 -16.96 28.62
N ARG A 575 -0.69 -17.48 28.16
CA ARG A 575 -1.96 -16.75 28.16
C ARG A 575 -2.50 -16.54 29.57
N ASP A 576 -2.44 -17.56 30.40
CA ASP A 576 -2.86 -17.47 31.80
C ASP A 576 -1.93 -16.54 32.58
N SER A 577 -0.62 -16.64 32.35
CA SER A 577 0.37 -15.69 32.89
C SER A 577 0.09 -14.25 32.45
N LEU A 578 -0.29 -14.04 31.18
CA LEU A 578 -0.67 -12.73 30.64
C LEU A 578 -1.92 -12.15 31.30
N GLN A 579 -2.90 -13.00 31.61
CA GLN A 579 -4.13 -12.59 32.29
C GLN A 579 -3.84 -12.20 33.74
N ASN A 580 -2.99 -12.96 34.43
CA ASN A 580 -2.55 -12.65 35.79
C ASN A 580 -1.78 -11.34 35.85
N LEU A 581 -0.79 -11.14 34.96
CA LEU A 581 -0.03 -9.89 34.87
C LEU A 581 -0.93 -8.67 34.61
N ARG A 582 -1.98 -8.81 33.80
CA ARG A 582 -2.96 -7.73 33.59
C ARG A 582 -3.74 -7.39 34.85
N GLN A 583 -4.13 -8.40 35.62
CA GLN A 583 -4.86 -8.18 36.87
C GLN A 583 -3.96 -7.53 37.93
N SER A 584 -2.72 -8.00 38.06
CA SER A 584 -1.72 -7.37 38.96
C SER A 584 -1.41 -5.94 38.56
N LEU A 585 -1.32 -5.63 37.25
CA LEU A 585 -1.09 -4.26 36.77
C LEU A 585 -2.19 -3.31 37.23
N VAL A 586 -3.46 -3.72 37.14
CA VAL A 586 -4.60 -2.91 37.61
C VAL A 586 -4.51 -2.65 39.11
N GLN A 587 -4.12 -3.65 39.90
CA GLN A 587 -3.94 -3.49 41.34
C GLN A 587 -2.81 -2.53 41.69
N VAL A 588 -1.65 -2.67 41.05
CA VAL A 588 -0.50 -1.77 41.27
C VAL A 588 -0.83 -0.33 40.85
N ASP A 589 -1.60 -0.13 39.77
CA ASP A 589 -2.06 1.21 39.34
C ASP A 589 -2.99 1.87 40.38
N GLU A 590 -3.88 1.08 41.00
CA GLU A 590 -4.73 1.55 42.09
C GLU A 590 -3.91 1.94 43.34
N GLU A 591 -2.88 1.15 43.68
CA GLU A 591 -1.97 1.43 44.80
C GLU A 591 -1.08 2.66 44.55
N ILE A 592 -0.56 2.84 43.33
CA ILE A 592 0.20 4.03 42.93
C ILE A 592 -0.66 5.28 43.08
N LYS A 593 -1.90 5.23 42.59
CA LYS A 593 -2.85 6.33 42.72
C LYS A 593 -3.07 6.68 44.19
N LEU A 594 -3.31 5.67 45.02
CA LEU A 594 -3.56 5.85 46.45
C LEU A 594 -2.37 6.47 47.21
N LEU A 595 -1.15 5.98 46.97
CA LEU A 595 0.05 6.49 47.61
C LEU A 595 0.37 7.92 47.17
N SER A 596 0.11 8.26 45.90
CA SER A 596 0.28 9.63 45.40
C SER A 596 -0.62 10.64 46.11
N GLU A 597 -1.89 10.29 46.35
CA GLU A 597 -2.85 11.13 47.08
C GLU A 597 -2.45 11.30 48.56
N THR A 598 -1.93 10.24 49.18
CA THR A 598 -1.45 10.26 50.57
C THR A 598 -0.19 11.12 50.72
N LEU A 599 0.72 11.03 49.76
CA LEU A 599 1.96 11.80 49.72
C LEU A 599 1.71 13.31 49.58
N GLU A 600 0.73 13.71 48.75
CA GLU A 600 0.32 15.13 48.65
C GLU A 600 -0.31 15.64 49.96
N LYS A 601 -1.11 14.83 50.65
CA LYS A 601 -1.66 15.17 51.99
C LYS A 601 -0.56 15.32 53.05
N LEU A 602 0.49 14.49 53.03
CA LEU A 602 1.62 14.63 53.95
C LEU A 602 2.48 15.86 53.64
N LYS A 603 2.75 16.16 52.36
CA LYS A 603 3.49 17.36 51.93
C LYS A 603 2.78 18.64 52.35
N THR A 604 1.48 18.75 52.08
CA THR A 604 0.68 19.93 52.48
C THR A 604 0.77 20.15 53.99
N ARG A 605 0.58 19.09 54.78
CA ARG A 605 0.71 19.14 56.24
C ARG A 605 2.11 19.60 56.70
N ARG A 606 3.18 19.09 56.09
CA ARG A 606 4.55 19.52 56.37
C ARG A 606 4.76 21.01 56.09
N THR A 607 4.19 21.53 54.99
CA THR A 607 4.27 22.97 54.68
C THR A 607 3.51 23.83 55.69
N ASP A 608 2.37 23.38 56.19
CA ASP A 608 1.57 24.13 57.15
C ASP A 608 2.24 24.21 58.52
N ILE A 609 2.83 23.11 58.99
CA ILE A 609 3.62 23.08 60.22
C ILE A 609 4.85 23.99 60.09
N SER A 610 5.55 23.95 58.94
CA SER A 610 6.68 24.84 58.68
C SER A 610 6.26 26.33 58.70
N LYS A 611 5.09 26.67 58.15
CA LYS A 611 4.52 28.03 58.24
C LYS A 611 4.12 28.40 59.66
N ALA A 612 3.67 27.44 60.47
CA ALA A 612 3.37 27.68 61.88
C ALA A 612 4.66 28.02 62.66
N ILE A 613 5.74 27.26 62.46
CA ILE A 613 7.05 27.52 63.09
C ILE A 613 7.53 28.94 62.79
N SER A 614 7.47 29.39 61.52
CA SER A 614 7.92 30.74 61.13
C SER A 614 7.10 31.84 61.80
N LYS A 615 5.78 31.66 61.88
CA LYS A 615 4.87 32.56 62.59
C LYS A 615 5.19 32.66 64.09
N HIS A 616 5.46 31.54 64.76
CA HIS A 616 5.79 31.52 66.19
C HIS A 616 7.15 32.19 66.47
N ARG A 617 8.16 31.96 65.62
CA ARG A 617 9.43 32.69 65.67
C ARG A 617 9.25 34.20 65.49
N GLY A 618 8.34 34.61 64.59
CA GLY A 618 8.02 36.02 64.36
C GLY A 618 7.44 36.73 65.60
N VAL A 619 6.54 36.07 66.33
CA VAL A 619 5.96 36.63 67.58
C VAL A 619 7.02 36.80 68.67
N LEU A 620 7.98 35.88 68.76
CA LEU A 620 9.05 35.91 69.76
C LEU A 620 10.26 36.77 69.36
N SER A 621 10.18 37.48 68.23
CA SER A 621 11.29 38.28 67.71
C SER A 621 11.79 39.33 68.72
N PRO A 622 13.11 39.43 68.97
CA PRO A 622 13.69 40.36 69.94
C PRO A 622 13.32 41.83 69.71
N ILE A 623 13.09 42.21 68.45
CA ILE A 623 12.79 43.59 68.04
C ILE A 623 11.46 44.11 68.61
N ARG A 624 10.54 43.20 68.97
CA ARG A 624 9.24 43.53 69.57
C ARG A 624 9.33 43.88 71.07
N ARG A 625 10.50 43.71 71.70
CA ARG A 625 10.75 44.00 73.12
C ARG A 625 11.41 45.34 73.39
N LEU A 626 11.85 46.05 72.35
CA LEU A 626 12.51 47.33 72.53
C LEU A 626 11.45 48.41 72.85
N PRO A 627 11.55 49.10 74.00
CA PRO A 627 10.72 50.26 74.29
C PRO A 627 10.92 51.33 73.20
N PRO A 628 9.88 52.10 72.83
CA PRO A 628 9.98 53.14 71.83
C PRO A 628 11.10 54.15 72.14
N GLU A 629 11.39 54.41 73.42
CA GLU A 629 12.47 55.31 73.87
C GLU A 629 13.87 54.76 73.55
N MET A 630 14.02 53.43 73.60
CA MET A 630 15.28 52.76 73.23
C MET A 630 15.43 52.67 71.72
N LEU A 631 14.33 52.44 70.99
CA LEU A 631 14.31 52.54 69.53
C LEU A 631 14.69 53.94 69.06
N SER A 632 14.10 54.99 69.65
CA SER A 632 14.43 56.38 69.32
C SER A 632 15.91 56.71 69.61
N LYS A 633 16.49 56.23 70.71
CA LYS A 633 17.94 56.38 70.97
C LYS A 633 18.81 55.64 69.97
N ILE A 634 18.42 54.43 69.56
CA ILE A 634 19.12 53.67 68.51
C ILE A 634 19.02 54.43 67.18
N PHE A 635 17.85 54.98 66.83
CA PHE A 635 17.66 55.76 65.60
C PHE A 635 18.53 57.01 65.56
N VAL A 636 18.57 57.78 66.66
CA VAL A 636 19.41 58.98 66.77
C VAL A 636 20.89 58.63 66.64
N ARG A 637 21.35 57.52 67.26
CA ARG A 637 22.74 57.04 67.12
C ARG A 637 23.06 56.47 65.73
N ALA A 638 22.07 55.86 65.08
CA ALA A 638 22.23 55.28 63.75
C ALA A 638 22.18 56.35 62.64
N ASN A 639 21.63 57.53 62.95
CA ASN A 639 21.47 58.66 62.04
C ASN A 639 22.23 59.88 62.57
N ASP A 640 23.56 59.77 62.69
CA ASP A 640 24.45 60.79 63.28
C ASP A 640 24.93 61.86 62.24
N GLY A 641 24.09 62.16 61.24
CA GLY A 641 24.44 63.05 60.14
C GLY A 641 23.25 63.74 59.48
N CYS A 642 23.53 64.69 58.59
CA CYS A 642 22.49 65.37 57.81
C CYS A 642 21.84 64.41 56.81
N TYR A 643 20.53 64.56 56.55
CA TYR A 643 19.81 63.73 55.57
C TYR A 643 19.17 64.59 54.48
N ALA A 644 19.06 64.06 53.27
CA ALA A 644 18.38 64.76 52.17
C ALA A 644 16.86 64.67 52.39
N VAL A 645 16.17 65.80 52.35
CA VAL A 645 14.72 65.86 52.61
C VAL A 645 13.93 64.97 51.66
N PHE A 646 14.33 64.90 50.39
CA PHE A 646 13.57 64.25 49.33
C PHE A 646 13.98 62.78 49.05
N ASP A 647 15.05 62.28 49.66
CA ASP A 647 15.42 60.87 49.50
C ASP A 647 14.87 60.03 50.67
N THR A 648 13.86 59.21 50.36
CA THR A 648 13.16 58.37 51.35
C THR A 648 13.81 57.00 51.57
N SER A 649 14.87 56.68 50.81
CA SER A 649 15.52 55.36 50.83
C SER A 649 16.54 55.20 51.97
N TYR A 650 16.97 56.30 52.60
CA TYR A 650 17.91 56.30 53.72
C TYR A 650 17.52 57.29 54.83
N GLY A 651 18.28 57.31 55.92
CA GLY A 651 18.09 58.23 57.03
C GLY A 651 16.79 58.00 57.82
N PRO A 652 16.20 59.07 58.41
CA PRO A 652 14.99 58.96 59.24
C PRO A 652 13.80 58.33 58.52
N TRP A 653 13.70 58.53 57.20
CA TRP A 653 12.66 57.96 56.35
C TRP A 653 12.70 56.43 56.36
N ALA A 654 13.85 55.82 56.03
CA ALA A 654 14.01 54.37 55.99
C ALA A 654 13.64 53.70 57.33
N LEU A 655 14.04 54.31 58.45
CA LEU A 655 13.70 53.83 59.80
C LEU A 655 12.18 53.88 60.06
N SER A 656 11.48 54.87 59.51
CA SER A 656 10.01 54.99 59.61
C SER A 656 9.22 54.00 58.74
N HIS A 657 9.88 53.31 57.80
CA HIS A 657 9.21 52.39 56.86
C HIS A 657 9.23 50.91 57.29
N VAL A 658 9.98 50.54 58.34
CA VAL A 658 10.23 49.14 58.73
C VAL A 658 9.01 48.44 59.35
N ILE A 659 8.53 48.90 60.51
CA ILE A 659 7.34 48.36 61.19
C ILE A 659 6.58 49.48 61.89
N ARG A 660 5.28 49.28 62.18
CA ARG A 660 4.42 50.31 62.82
C ARG A 660 5.02 50.95 64.08
N GLN A 661 5.73 50.17 64.91
CA GLN A 661 6.37 50.67 66.12
C GLN A 661 7.60 51.52 65.83
N TRP A 662 8.39 51.19 64.80
CA TRP A 662 9.52 52.01 64.34
C TRP A 662 9.02 53.31 63.72
N ARG A 663 7.95 53.25 62.93
CA ARG A 663 7.25 54.44 62.43
C ARG A 663 6.79 55.34 63.56
N ALA A 664 6.10 54.78 64.56
CA ALA A 664 5.65 55.53 65.72
C ALA A 664 6.82 56.13 66.53
N ALA A 665 7.90 55.37 66.77
CA ALA A 665 9.08 55.84 67.50
C ALA A 665 9.92 56.86 66.72
N ALA A 666 9.93 56.80 65.38
CA ALA A 666 10.59 57.78 64.51
C ALA A 666 9.78 59.09 64.41
N LEU A 667 8.44 59.01 64.44
CA LEU A 667 7.55 60.17 64.39
C LEU A 667 7.33 60.84 65.76
N ALA A 668 7.31 60.07 66.85
CA ALA A 668 7.10 60.57 68.22
C ALA A 668 8.40 60.85 69.00
N GLY A 669 9.55 60.48 68.45
CA GLY A 669 10.86 60.67 69.09
C GLY A 669 11.29 62.15 69.19
N PRO A 670 12.35 62.45 69.97
CA PRO A 670 12.86 63.81 70.12
C PRO A 670 13.24 64.40 68.76
N GLY A 671 12.91 65.68 68.54
CA GLY A 671 13.06 66.38 67.24
C GLY A 671 14.47 66.35 66.63
N CYS A 672 15.48 65.90 67.36
CA CYS A 672 16.85 65.70 66.89
C CYS A 672 16.98 64.66 65.75
N LEU A 673 16.09 63.65 65.64
CA LEU A 673 16.15 62.69 64.52
C LEU A 673 15.91 63.36 63.16
N TRP A 674 15.10 64.42 63.14
CA TRP A 674 14.73 65.18 61.93
C TRP A 674 15.37 66.59 61.89
N ALA A 675 16.35 66.88 62.77
CA ALA A 675 16.82 68.26 63.00
C ALA A 675 17.82 68.79 61.97
N ASN A 676 18.50 67.91 61.20
CA ASN A 676 19.51 68.31 60.23
C ASN A 676 19.14 67.94 58.78
N PRO A 677 17.99 68.42 58.25
CA PRO A 677 17.70 68.28 56.84
C PRO A 677 18.64 69.17 56.01
N TYR A 678 19.16 68.67 54.90
CA TYR A 678 19.73 69.52 53.87
C TYR A 678 18.92 69.38 52.58
N ILE A 679 18.82 70.49 51.85
CA ILE A 679 18.24 70.55 50.52
C ILE A 679 19.38 70.85 49.57
N THR A 680 19.75 69.87 48.75
CA THR A 680 20.62 70.11 47.59
C THR A 680 19.79 70.74 46.49
N ILE A 681 20.00 72.04 46.25
CA ILE A 681 19.50 72.73 45.06
C ILE A 681 20.62 72.68 44.03
N ASP A 682 20.45 71.85 43.00
CA ASP A 682 21.40 71.77 41.89
C ASP A 682 21.14 72.96 40.93
N ILE A 683 21.99 73.97 41.00
CA ILE A 683 21.85 75.21 40.21
C ILE A 683 22.14 74.94 38.72
N ASP A 684 22.83 73.85 38.36
CA ASP A 684 23.00 73.43 36.96
C ASP A 684 21.74 72.77 36.36
N SER A 685 20.79 72.35 37.21
CA SER A 685 19.45 71.92 36.77
C SER A 685 18.49 73.10 36.51
N CYS A 686 18.76 74.27 37.10
CA CYS A 686 17.96 75.49 36.89
C CYS A 686 18.28 76.25 35.59
N TYR A 687 19.40 75.96 34.92
CA TYR A 687 19.76 76.51 33.61
C TYR A 687 19.56 75.55 32.43
N LYS A 688 19.06 74.32 32.68
CA LYS A 688 18.82 73.30 31.65
C LYS A 688 17.36 72.89 31.49
N SER A 689 16.43 73.73 31.91
CA SER A 689 15.00 73.54 31.64
C SER A 689 14.50 74.71 30.80
N ASP A 690 14.43 74.46 29.49
CA ASP A 690 13.84 75.32 28.46
C ASP A 690 12.44 75.82 28.89
N PRO A 691 12.06 77.11 28.70
CA PRO A 691 10.76 77.63 29.12
C PRO A 691 9.56 77.14 28.28
N THR A 692 9.73 76.17 27.39
CA THR A 692 8.74 75.82 26.35
C THR A 692 8.18 74.40 26.38
N SER A 693 8.30 73.64 27.47
CA SER A 693 7.63 72.33 27.58
C SER A 693 6.80 72.15 28.85
N LEU A 694 5.64 72.83 28.89
CA LEU A 694 4.48 72.43 29.71
C LEU A 694 3.21 72.64 28.87
N VAL A 695 2.85 71.61 28.09
CA VAL A 695 1.46 71.22 27.80
C VAL A 695 1.31 69.78 28.27
#